data_AF-A0A8J8MJF5-F1
#
_entry.id   AF-A0A8J8MJF5-F1
#
_cell.length_a   1.000
_cell.length_b   1.000
_cell.length_c   1.000
_cell.angle_alpha   90.00
_cell.angle_beta   90.00
_cell.angle_gamma   90.00
#
_symmetry.space_group_name_H-M   'P 1'
#
loop_
_entity.id
_entity.type
_entity.pdbx_description
1 polymer ?
#
loop_
_entity_poly.entity_id
_entity_poly.type
_entity_poly.pdbx_seq_one_letter_code
_entity_poly.pdbx_strand_id
1 'polypeptide(L)'
;MDLIKITELSKKLNISSRSLRYYEQVGLIKSIRPDHERYRYFDKQTVERLKQILILRKMQIPIKHIIHIYESDDMRTVVKVFMHKLDEIDNDVNALYKLRKIVNRFLETMHENGIDKISALPLLYEKMEKQLDRLEENIHQPITYKEIDLLSKELQKNIDIRIVELPKMRVLSSYLKDTHLTESNPDSFWTWINEHELPLGKVGNHAMFDFQSMSNPEEYQTVTMIALSNEFHNDSPYEDYLFEGGLFAVASTFVYDGLSACHDQIIEHFHHNKFYQVDYQHDGTFRHPSLIETVLSPDGKNDKVDIFVPIKKRVADDSLFDQVIMIDAITVDQVEKSSPILKSYNINLEDITPILNPSYTINEDGEAEYIAYIDKRVLSTNIKLPIPFRVDITFRVDTASLRLYHGKAAIGVNDGHIFDMGGNTKDLYVYTPVFGTEEIYSDKININRNGYNTLTWIVGEQYFTVILNGEIVHCGTNYPYMQTVNKKFEPHPVIIGSSSYDKVIIRSVRVSKVKQKKKNIIKEGELIMAARQSNNTLPNIYNLVTWHYGQNYVLNGCMAYLMACLGEKDYDYWFFSGVTGDNLTQVYGFKYADMHTCLSKVLFSEPYIQKIFDTCGYEQTYVTEKQLNANKEMFLQTAMAYIDKGIPIIARISNEPGYARIICGYEEFGKTLLYLDGDDKEAKKQKVEGDIKEDWIFVGSKKENIELAQIYRKAIMGIPNLITMPKTNNCTFGAQAFRDWAMDIEHGRFDGVTEDAFDQWRDHTVYVCNYATNCCCYEFLNRAIAHNPDMTFIKDIQDIYDNQKLVIMEKMKKVGGDFNVTLPTLKDREKRKKIAMVLREFAASYDDILAIFNQINT
;
A
#
# COMPACT_ATOMS: atom_id res chain seq x y z
N MET A 1 52.06 27.96 -1.27
CA MET A 1 50.99 27.02 -0.87
C MET A 1 50.99 25.90 -1.89
N ASP A 2 51.27 24.66 -1.47
CA ASP A 2 51.19 23.51 -2.37
C ASP A 2 49.72 23.25 -2.72
N LEU A 3 49.32 23.70 -3.91
CA LEU A 3 47.98 23.57 -4.46
C LEU A 3 47.97 22.42 -5.46
N ILE A 4 47.05 21.47 -5.27
CA ILE A 4 46.96 20.29 -6.14
C ILE A 4 45.76 20.42 -7.06
N LYS A 5 45.97 20.22 -8.37
CA LYS A 5 44.93 20.31 -9.38
C LYS A 5 43.90 19.17 -9.22
N ILE A 6 42.63 19.45 -9.48
CA ILE A 6 41.54 18.46 -9.37
C ILE A 6 41.79 17.17 -10.16
N THR A 7 42.40 17.25 -11.35
CA THR A 7 42.73 16.09 -12.18
C THR A 7 43.86 15.26 -11.58
N GLU A 8 44.85 15.90 -10.97
CA GLU A 8 45.94 15.23 -10.28
C GLU A 8 45.47 14.61 -8.97
N LEU A 9 44.62 15.33 -8.22
CA LEU A 9 44.05 14.85 -6.96
C LEU A 9 43.07 13.68 -7.18
N SER A 10 42.25 13.75 -8.23
CA SER A 10 41.33 12.69 -8.68
C SER A 10 42.09 11.41 -9.02
N LYS A 11 43.23 11.52 -9.72
CA LYS A 11 44.14 10.39 -9.97
C LYS A 11 44.82 9.90 -8.69
N LYS A 12 45.35 10.81 -7.87
CA LYS A 12 46.12 10.49 -6.66
C LYS A 12 45.28 9.80 -5.58
N LEU A 13 44.00 10.14 -5.45
CA LEU A 13 43.08 9.56 -4.46
C LEU A 13 42.13 8.51 -5.06
N ASN A 14 42.29 8.19 -6.36
CA ASN A 14 41.46 7.26 -7.12
C ASN A 14 39.94 7.49 -6.95
N ILE A 15 39.51 8.74 -7.17
CA ILE A 15 38.10 9.14 -7.11
C ILE A 15 37.74 9.97 -8.32
N SER A 16 36.50 9.82 -8.81
CA SER A 16 36.07 10.58 -9.99
C SER A 16 36.06 12.08 -9.71
N SER A 17 36.35 12.88 -10.73
CA SER A 17 36.25 14.34 -10.63
C SER A 17 34.80 14.79 -10.36
N ARG A 18 33.79 13.95 -10.68
CA ARG A 18 32.38 14.15 -10.34
C ARG A 18 32.14 14.02 -8.83
N SER A 19 32.76 13.04 -8.18
CA SER A 19 32.67 12.83 -6.72
C SER A 19 33.27 14.00 -5.95
N LEU A 20 34.41 14.54 -6.41
CA LEU A 20 35.02 15.75 -5.82
C LEU A 20 34.09 16.97 -5.93
N ARG A 21 33.45 17.15 -7.09
CA ARG A 21 32.46 18.24 -7.29
C ARG A 21 31.24 18.04 -6.41
N TYR A 22 30.79 16.79 -6.23
CA TYR A 22 29.67 16.47 -5.36
C TYR A 22 29.99 16.77 -3.89
N TYR A 23 31.17 16.38 -3.39
CA TYR A 23 31.61 16.70 -2.02
C TYR A 23 31.75 18.21 -1.79
N GLU A 24 32.18 18.95 -2.80
CA GLU A 24 32.17 20.42 -2.77
C GLU A 24 30.73 20.98 -2.74
N GLN A 25 29.84 20.43 -3.57
CA GLN A 25 28.44 20.88 -3.66
C GLN A 25 27.65 20.64 -2.37
N VAL A 26 27.90 19.53 -1.67
CA VAL A 26 27.28 19.23 -0.37
C VAL A 26 28.03 19.86 0.81
N GLY A 27 29.00 20.74 0.55
CA GLY A 27 29.66 21.56 1.56
C GLY A 27 30.78 20.88 2.37
N LEU A 28 31.15 19.65 2.03
CA LEU A 28 32.14 18.87 2.78
C LEU A 28 33.59 19.28 2.51
N ILE A 29 33.90 19.83 1.32
CA ILE A 29 35.22 20.34 0.93
C ILE A 29 35.10 21.66 0.15
N LYS A 30 36.19 22.42 -0.02
CA LYS A 30 36.19 23.66 -0.80
C LYS A 30 37.37 23.72 -1.77
N SER A 31 37.15 24.06 -3.03
CA SER A 31 38.26 24.32 -3.96
C SER A 31 38.68 25.79 -3.97
N ILE A 32 39.94 26.01 -4.35
CA ILE A 32 40.55 27.31 -4.63
C ILE A 32 40.76 27.41 -6.15
N ARG A 33 40.58 28.59 -6.71
CA ARG A 33 40.89 28.88 -8.11
C ARG A 33 41.85 30.07 -8.16
N PRO A 34 43.15 29.84 -8.45
CA PRO A 34 44.08 30.92 -8.72
C PRO A 34 43.63 31.73 -9.93
N ASP A 35 43.85 33.05 -9.93
CA ASP A 35 43.31 34.00 -10.91
C ASP A 35 43.74 33.74 -12.37
N HIS A 36 44.70 32.83 -12.58
CA HIS A 36 45.27 32.51 -13.89
C HIS A 36 44.96 31.08 -14.38
N GLU A 37 44.16 30.29 -13.65
CA GLU A 37 43.83 28.91 -14.04
C GLU A 37 42.32 28.59 -13.97
N ARG A 38 41.81 27.94 -15.02
CA ARG A 38 40.39 27.53 -15.12
C ARG A 38 40.05 26.27 -14.34
N TYR A 39 41.04 25.61 -13.75
CA TYR A 39 40.88 24.36 -13.04
C TYR A 39 40.74 24.60 -11.53
N ARG A 40 40.05 23.68 -10.85
CA ARG A 40 39.94 23.69 -9.39
C ARG A 40 41.23 23.16 -8.79
N TYR A 41 41.72 23.87 -7.78
CA TYR A 41 42.86 23.49 -6.97
C TYR A 41 42.41 23.24 -5.53
N PHE A 42 43.13 22.38 -4.83
CA PHE A 42 42.86 22.09 -3.42
C PHE A 42 44.12 22.32 -2.62
N ASP A 43 43.99 23.06 -1.52
CA ASP A 43 45.07 23.26 -0.58
C ASP A 43 45.28 22.04 0.30
N LYS A 44 46.38 22.05 1.04
CA LYS A 44 46.76 20.94 1.90
C LYS A 44 45.70 20.61 2.95
N GLN A 45 45.03 21.62 3.53
CA GLN A 45 44.01 21.41 4.56
C GLN A 45 42.75 20.75 3.99
N THR A 46 42.30 21.17 2.80
CA THR A 46 41.18 20.54 2.13
C THR A 46 41.51 19.13 1.67
N VAL A 47 42.75 18.90 1.22
CA VAL A 47 43.22 17.56 0.88
C VAL A 47 43.18 16.63 2.11
N GLU A 48 43.57 17.10 3.30
CA GLU A 48 43.45 16.30 4.54
C GLU A 48 41.99 16.06 4.94
N ARG A 49 41.13 17.07 4.88
CA ARG A 49 39.69 16.91 5.13
C ARG A 49 39.05 15.94 4.15
N LEU A 50 39.41 16.01 2.88
CA LEU A 50 38.97 15.08 1.86
C LEU A 50 39.41 13.65 2.18
N LYS A 51 40.66 13.44 2.63
CA LYS A 51 41.11 12.12 3.08
C LYS A 51 40.24 11.59 4.22
N GLN A 52 39.89 12.42 5.21
CA GLN A 52 39.00 12.03 6.30
C GLN A 52 37.59 11.65 5.80
N ILE A 53 37.00 12.45 4.92
CA ILE A 53 35.69 12.15 4.30
C ILE A 53 35.76 10.83 3.52
N LEU A 54 36.82 10.62 2.76
CA LEU A 54 37.02 9.37 2.03
C LEU A 54 37.18 8.18 2.99
N ILE A 55 37.84 8.36 4.14
CA ILE A 55 37.91 7.32 5.18
C ILE A 55 36.51 7.01 5.71
N LEU A 56 35.71 8.01 6.08
CA LEU A 56 34.33 7.80 6.56
C LEU A 56 33.42 7.17 5.50
N ARG A 57 33.60 7.54 4.23
CA ARG A 57 32.91 6.91 3.10
C ARG A 57 33.36 5.48 2.84
N LYS A 58 34.64 5.19 3.05
CA LYS A 58 35.17 3.82 3.03
C LYS A 58 34.68 2.98 4.22
N MET A 59 34.38 3.62 5.35
CA MET A 59 33.64 3.02 6.47
C MET A 59 32.12 2.91 6.21
N GLN A 60 31.69 3.13 4.96
CA GLN A 60 30.30 3.03 4.50
C GLN A 60 29.31 3.98 5.20
N ILE A 61 29.80 5.03 5.85
CA ILE A 61 28.95 6.03 6.47
C ILE A 61 28.28 6.85 5.36
N PRO A 62 26.94 6.96 5.32
CA PRO A 62 26.24 7.77 4.32
C PRO A 62 26.67 9.24 4.38
N ILE A 63 26.72 9.90 3.22
CA ILE A 63 27.13 11.32 3.13
C ILE A 63 26.28 12.22 4.05
N LYS A 64 24.98 11.93 4.19
CA LYS A 64 24.07 12.64 5.13
C LYS A 64 24.57 12.63 6.58
N HIS A 65 25.13 11.52 7.04
CA HIS A 65 25.66 11.39 8.40
C HIS A 65 27.05 12.01 8.54
N ILE A 66 27.88 11.95 7.50
CA ILE A 66 29.19 12.62 7.48
C ILE A 66 29.02 14.15 7.56
N ILE A 67 28.02 14.69 6.86
CA ILE A 67 27.65 16.10 6.95
C ILE A 67 27.30 16.45 8.40
N HIS A 68 26.42 15.68 9.03
CA HIS A 68 26.02 15.88 10.43
C HIS A 68 27.20 15.79 11.43
N ILE A 69 28.19 14.91 11.18
CA ILE A 69 29.43 14.82 11.97
C ILE A 69 30.25 16.12 11.90
N TYR A 70 30.32 16.76 10.72
CA TYR A 70 31.11 17.97 10.51
C TYR A 70 30.37 19.29 10.78
N GLU A 71 29.04 19.25 10.91
CA GLU A 71 28.20 20.42 11.24
C GLU A 71 27.88 20.52 12.74
N SER A 72 28.04 19.42 13.50
CA SER A 72 27.82 19.40 14.95
C SER A 72 29.13 19.64 15.72
N ASP A 73 29.14 20.64 16.59
CA ASP A 73 30.24 20.88 17.55
C ASP A 73 30.20 19.91 18.77
N ASP A 74 29.12 19.12 18.93
CA ASP A 74 28.97 18.15 20.03
C ASP A 74 29.53 16.76 19.66
N MET A 75 30.51 16.30 20.44
CA MET A 75 31.14 14.98 20.31
C MET A 75 30.13 13.83 20.50
N ARG A 76 29.02 14.05 21.22
CA ARG A 76 27.96 13.03 21.40
C ARG A 76 27.26 12.68 20.10
N THR A 77 27.10 13.64 19.19
CA THR A 77 26.48 13.42 17.86
C THR A 77 27.36 12.52 17.01
N VAL A 78 28.68 12.77 17.04
CA VAL A 78 29.68 11.95 16.36
C VAL A 78 29.65 10.53 16.94
N VAL A 79 29.70 10.39 18.26
CA VAL A 79 29.62 9.09 18.94
C VAL A 79 28.33 8.35 18.59
N LYS A 80 27.16 9.01 18.55
CA LYS A 80 25.89 8.38 18.15
C LYS A 80 25.89 7.88 16.71
N VAL A 81 26.46 8.63 15.77
CA VAL A 81 26.58 8.19 14.37
C VAL A 81 27.50 6.98 14.25
N PHE A 82 28.62 6.98 14.97
CA PHE A 82 29.52 5.82 15.00
C PHE A 82 28.92 4.64 15.76
N MET A 83 28.15 4.85 16.83
CA MET A 83 27.43 3.78 17.53
C MET A 83 26.35 3.16 16.65
N HIS A 84 25.54 3.96 15.95
CA HIS A 84 24.55 3.43 15.00
C HIS A 84 25.22 2.69 13.84
N LYS A 85 26.38 3.19 13.36
CA LYS A 85 27.14 2.48 12.33
C LYS A 85 27.81 1.22 12.87
N LEU A 86 28.24 1.21 14.12
CA LEU A 86 28.75 0.03 14.80
C LEU A 86 27.62 -0.98 15.01
N ASP A 87 26.42 -0.57 15.41
CA ASP A 87 25.26 -1.45 15.54
C ASP A 87 24.83 -2.02 14.17
N GLU A 88 24.83 -1.20 13.11
CA GLU A 88 24.64 -1.69 11.74
C GLU A 88 25.75 -2.65 11.32
N ILE A 89 27.02 -2.31 11.57
CA ILE A 89 28.15 -3.19 11.26
C ILE A 89 28.10 -4.46 12.11
N ASP A 90 27.63 -4.40 13.34
CA ASP A 90 27.52 -5.54 14.24
C ASP A 90 26.33 -6.40 13.83
N ASN A 91 25.24 -5.81 13.32
CA ASN A 91 24.12 -6.55 12.72
C ASN A 91 24.54 -7.18 11.39
N ASP A 92 25.25 -6.46 10.52
CA ASP A 92 25.80 -6.96 9.27
C ASP A 92 26.88 -8.02 9.54
N VAL A 93 27.76 -7.82 10.52
CA VAL A 93 28.78 -8.77 10.95
C VAL A 93 28.11 -9.97 11.60
N ASN A 94 27.03 -9.82 12.35
CA ASN A 94 26.27 -10.94 12.89
C ASN A 94 25.56 -11.71 11.78
N ALA A 95 24.97 -11.03 10.79
CA ALA A 95 24.35 -11.65 9.62
C ALA A 95 25.39 -12.35 8.74
N LEU A 96 26.53 -11.71 8.46
CA LEU A 96 27.66 -12.26 7.72
C LEU A 96 28.40 -13.35 8.51
N TYR A 97 28.44 -13.27 9.84
CA TYR A 97 29.00 -14.31 10.71
C TYR A 97 28.09 -15.53 10.71
N LYS A 98 26.77 -15.33 10.79
CA LYS A 98 25.78 -16.38 10.60
C LYS A 98 25.94 -17.00 9.22
N LEU A 99 25.98 -16.20 8.15
CA LEU A 99 26.19 -16.69 6.78
C LEU A 99 27.54 -17.42 6.60
N ARG A 100 28.65 -16.90 7.13
CA ARG A 100 29.97 -17.56 7.12
C ARG A 100 29.94 -18.87 7.90
N LYS A 101 29.21 -18.94 9.01
CA LYS A 101 29.02 -20.16 9.79
C LYS A 101 28.22 -21.20 8.98
N ILE A 102 27.23 -20.78 8.19
CA ILE A 102 26.53 -21.66 7.23
C ILE A 102 27.51 -22.16 6.18
N VAL A 103 28.27 -21.26 5.55
CA VAL A 103 29.19 -21.60 4.45
C VAL A 103 30.31 -22.52 4.92
N ASN A 104 30.89 -22.30 6.11
CA ASN A 104 31.91 -23.19 6.67
C ASN A 104 31.34 -24.56 7.06
N ARG A 105 30.13 -24.59 7.63
CA ARG A 105 29.43 -25.86 7.89
C ARG A 105 29.12 -26.59 6.58
N PHE A 106 28.81 -25.84 5.51
CA PHE A 106 28.65 -26.38 4.15
C PHE A 106 29.95 -27.04 3.67
N LEU A 107 31.08 -26.35 3.78
CA LEU A 107 32.40 -26.84 3.34
C LEU A 107 32.93 -28.01 4.18
N GLU A 108 32.71 -28.02 5.49
CA GLU A 108 33.06 -29.13 6.38
C GLU A 108 32.24 -30.39 6.04
N THR A 109 30.92 -30.23 5.86
CA THR A 109 30.05 -31.32 5.41
C THR A 109 30.41 -31.81 4.00
N MET A 110 30.89 -30.94 3.09
CA MET A 110 31.43 -31.36 1.79
C MET A 110 32.67 -32.27 1.93
N HIS A 111 33.59 -31.89 2.81
CA HIS A 111 34.89 -32.55 2.97
C HIS A 111 34.78 -33.88 3.72
N GLU A 112 34.00 -33.92 4.81
CA GLU A 112 33.72 -35.14 5.59
C GLU A 112 33.02 -36.23 4.77
N ASN A 113 32.27 -35.83 3.73
CA ASN A 113 31.54 -36.75 2.86
C ASN A 113 32.25 -37.03 1.52
N GLY A 114 33.46 -36.52 1.32
CA GLY A 114 34.28 -36.80 0.14
C GLY A 114 33.65 -36.34 -1.18
N ILE A 115 33.04 -35.16 -1.21
CA ILE A 115 32.32 -34.65 -2.38
C ILE A 115 33.17 -33.62 -3.14
N ASP A 116 33.68 -34.04 -4.29
CA ASP A 116 34.73 -33.37 -5.06
C ASP A 116 34.34 -33.10 -6.54
N LYS A 117 33.07 -33.32 -6.91
CA LYS A 117 32.50 -32.93 -8.22
C LYS A 117 31.14 -32.21 -8.09
N ILE A 118 30.94 -31.17 -8.92
CA ILE A 118 29.79 -30.23 -8.90
C ILE A 118 28.43 -30.92 -9.04
N SER A 119 28.33 -32.05 -9.76
CA SER A 119 27.08 -32.81 -9.94
C SER A 119 26.52 -33.44 -8.67
N ALA A 120 27.26 -33.44 -7.57
CA ALA A 120 26.86 -34.01 -6.28
C ALA A 120 26.39 -32.95 -5.25
N LEU A 121 26.22 -31.69 -5.65
CA LEU A 121 25.63 -30.62 -4.82
C LEU A 121 24.24 -30.96 -4.24
N PRO A 122 23.31 -31.61 -4.96
CA PRO A 122 21.99 -31.97 -4.41
C PRO A 122 22.08 -32.94 -3.21
N LEU A 123 23.02 -33.88 -3.24
CA LEU A 123 23.28 -34.84 -2.14
C LEU A 123 23.87 -34.15 -0.90
N LEU A 124 24.47 -32.98 -1.08
CA LEU A 124 24.98 -32.15 0.01
C LEU A 124 23.87 -31.42 0.74
N TYR A 125 22.93 -30.83 0.00
CA TYR A 125 21.74 -30.19 0.57
C TYR A 125 20.92 -31.18 1.40
N GLU A 126 20.73 -32.39 0.87
CA GLU A 126 19.97 -33.46 1.54
C GLU A 126 20.67 -33.99 2.81
N LYS A 127 22.01 -34.03 2.82
CA LYS A 127 22.78 -34.42 4.03
C LYS A 127 22.89 -33.28 5.04
N MET A 128 22.92 -32.03 4.59
CA MET A 128 22.90 -30.88 5.48
C MET A 128 21.57 -30.74 6.17
N GLU A 129 20.43 -30.91 5.49
CA GLU A 129 19.12 -31.06 6.14
C GLU A 129 19.18 -32.13 7.24
N LYS A 130 19.73 -33.30 6.93
CA LYS A 130 19.87 -34.40 7.90
C LYS A 130 20.85 -34.15 9.05
N GLN A 131 21.84 -33.26 8.91
CA GLN A 131 22.77 -32.86 9.98
C GLN A 131 22.27 -31.61 10.74
N LEU A 132 21.44 -30.77 10.12
CA LEU A 132 20.66 -29.72 10.79
C LEU A 132 19.72 -30.37 11.82
N ASP A 133 19.12 -31.51 11.47
CA ASP A 133 18.20 -32.28 12.32
C ASP A 133 18.84 -32.97 13.54
N ARG A 134 20.17 -33.13 13.61
CA ARG A 134 20.83 -33.90 14.71
C ARG A 134 21.57 -33.06 15.75
N LEU A 135 21.70 -31.75 15.57
CA LEU A 135 22.48 -30.86 16.46
C LEU A 135 21.63 -29.92 17.33
N GLU A 136 20.33 -30.19 17.46
CA GLU A 136 19.45 -29.44 18.37
C GLU A 136 19.71 -29.72 19.87
N GLU A 137 20.53 -30.71 20.23
CA GLU A 137 20.68 -31.08 21.65
C GLU A 137 21.83 -30.40 22.40
N ASN A 138 22.78 -29.66 21.79
CA ASN A 138 23.71 -28.83 22.56
C ASN A 138 24.27 -27.64 21.76
N ILE A 139 23.78 -26.43 22.11
CA ILE A 139 24.39 -25.10 21.89
C ILE A 139 24.72 -24.70 20.41
N HIS A 140 23.91 -23.75 19.90
CA HIS A 140 23.94 -22.98 18.63
C HIS A 140 23.18 -23.56 17.41
N GLN A 141 22.03 -22.92 17.13
CA GLN A 141 21.03 -23.18 16.07
C GLN A 141 21.60 -23.46 14.66
N PRO A 142 20.91 -24.32 13.88
CA PRO A 142 21.20 -24.55 12.46
C PRO A 142 20.22 -23.74 11.55
N ILE A 143 20.73 -23.13 10.47
CA ILE A 143 20.04 -22.04 9.71
C ILE A 143 19.22 -22.57 8.52
N THR A 144 17.96 -22.11 8.35
CA THR A 144 16.96 -22.63 7.38
C THR A 144 16.75 -21.78 6.11
N TYR A 145 16.18 -22.36 5.05
CA TYR A 145 15.87 -21.69 3.76
C TYR A 145 14.96 -20.45 3.91
N LYS A 146 14.08 -20.47 4.92
CA LYS A 146 13.16 -19.38 5.25
C LYS A 146 13.86 -18.23 5.97
N GLU A 147 14.87 -18.52 6.80
CA GLU A 147 15.80 -17.50 7.30
C GLU A 147 16.62 -16.92 6.15
N ILE A 148 16.99 -17.71 5.14
CA ILE A 148 17.69 -17.23 3.93
C ILE A 148 16.79 -16.33 3.06
N ASP A 149 15.49 -16.63 2.91
CA ASP A 149 14.53 -15.81 2.15
C ASP A 149 14.12 -14.54 2.91
N LEU A 150 13.96 -14.60 4.23
CA LEU A 150 13.74 -13.42 5.08
C LEU A 150 14.99 -12.54 5.12
N LEU A 151 16.19 -13.13 5.26
CA LEU A 151 17.45 -12.44 5.05
C LEU A 151 17.48 -11.84 3.63
N SER A 152 17.04 -12.57 2.60
CA SER A 152 17.00 -12.08 1.20
C SER A 152 16.04 -10.90 1.01
N LYS A 153 14.88 -10.89 1.68
CA LYS A 153 13.88 -9.80 1.66
C LYS A 153 14.32 -8.59 2.48
N GLU A 154 14.94 -8.81 3.64
CA GLU A 154 15.64 -7.76 4.42
C GLU A 154 16.84 -7.20 3.63
N LEU A 155 17.36 -7.97 2.67
CA LEU A 155 18.38 -7.57 1.69
C LEU A 155 17.78 -7.05 0.34
N GLN A 156 16.46 -7.16 0.05
CA GLN A 156 15.80 -6.77 -1.23
C GLN A 156 15.44 -5.27 -1.29
N LYS A 157 15.61 -4.64 -2.47
CA LYS A 157 15.58 -3.18 -2.67
C LYS A 157 14.22 -2.64 -3.17
N ASN A 158 13.84 -1.44 -2.69
CA ASN A 158 12.80 -0.56 -3.27
C ASN A 158 12.90 -0.46 -4.81
N ILE A 159 11.76 -0.51 -5.53
CA ILE A 159 11.72 -0.25 -6.99
C ILE A 159 11.98 1.24 -7.26
N ASP A 160 12.90 1.53 -8.18
CA ASP A 160 13.28 2.89 -8.57
C ASP A 160 12.37 3.41 -9.70
N ILE A 161 11.37 4.22 -9.37
CA ILE A 161 10.44 4.81 -10.33
C ILE A 161 11.01 6.14 -10.87
N ARG A 162 11.12 6.25 -12.19
CA ARG A 162 11.65 7.42 -12.90
C ARG A 162 10.52 8.16 -13.62
N ILE A 163 10.57 9.49 -13.67
CA ILE A 163 9.65 10.27 -14.50
C ILE A 163 10.34 10.60 -15.82
N VAL A 164 9.72 10.22 -16.93
CA VAL A 164 10.23 10.39 -18.31
C VAL A 164 9.23 11.23 -19.10
N GLU A 165 9.72 12.11 -19.97
CA GLU A 165 8.90 12.89 -20.91
C GLU A 165 9.09 12.33 -22.31
N LEU A 166 8.01 11.84 -22.93
CA LEU A 166 8.01 11.36 -24.31
C LEU A 166 7.60 12.50 -25.25
N PRO A 167 8.34 12.75 -26.34
CA PRO A 167 7.99 13.78 -27.31
C PRO A 167 6.82 13.34 -28.18
N LYS A 168 6.19 14.33 -28.83
CA LYS A 168 5.21 14.09 -29.89
C LYS A 168 5.87 13.41 -31.09
N MET A 169 5.29 12.32 -31.60
CA MET A 169 5.87 11.51 -32.69
C MET A 169 4.79 10.94 -33.62
N ARG A 170 5.12 10.81 -34.92
CA ARG A 170 4.29 10.06 -35.88
C ARG A 170 4.58 8.57 -35.69
N VAL A 171 3.55 7.74 -35.56
CA VAL A 171 3.69 6.31 -35.30
C VAL A 171 2.93 5.50 -36.34
N LEU A 172 3.50 4.36 -36.74
CA LEU A 172 2.77 3.28 -37.43
C LEU A 172 2.36 2.25 -36.39
N SER A 173 1.13 1.77 -36.45
CA SER A 173 0.58 0.83 -35.46
C SER A 173 0.05 -0.42 -36.12
N SER A 174 -0.08 -1.53 -35.39
CA SER A 174 -0.66 -2.77 -35.90
C SER A 174 -2.17 -2.73 -36.15
N TYR A 175 -2.82 -1.57 -35.99
CA TYR A 175 -4.23 -1.37 -36.36
C TYR A 175 -4.42 -1.39 -37.87
N LEU A 176 -5.56 -1.93 -38.33
CA LEU A 176 -5.92 -1.92 -39.76
C LEU A 176 -6.57 -0.59 -40.16
N LYS A 177 -6.22 -0.05 -41.34
CA LYS A 177 -6.72 1.26 -41.82
C LYS A 177 -8.24 1.36 -41.89
N ASP A 178 -8.90 0.27 -42.27
CA ASP A 178 -10.35 0.23 -42.52
C ASP A 178 -11.19 0.10 -41.24
N THR A 179 -10.57 0.02 -40.07
CA THR A 179 -11.25 -0.28 -38.80
C THR A 179 -11.23 0.87 -37.80
N HIS A 180 -10.74 2.07 -38.17
CA HIS A 180 -10.69 3.24 -37.29
C HIS A 180 -10.10 2.95 -35.89
N LEU A 181 -8.97 2.22 -35.83
CA LEU A 181 -8.26 1.86 -34.59
C LEU A 181 -9.00 0.89 -33.66
N THR A 182 -9.91 0.06 -34.20
CA THR A 182 -10.68 -0.90 -33.40
C THR A 182 -10.18 -2.34 -33.52
N GLU A 183 -9.47 -2.70 -34.60
CA GLU A 183 -8.93 -4.05 -34.81
C GLU A 183 -7.42 -4.01 -35.12
N SER A 184 -6.65 -4.81 -34.39
CA SER A 184 -5.18 -4.92 -34.45
C SER A 184 -4.77 -6.35 -34.78
N ASN A 185 -3.77 -6.50 -35.66
CA ASN A 185 -3.18 -7.80 -35.97
C ASN A 185 -1.64 -7.73 -35.86
N PRO A 186 -1.08 -7.88 -34.64
CA PRO A 186 0.35 -7.72 -34.40
C PRO A 186 1.19 -8.78 -35.13
N ASP A 187 0.73 -10.01 -35.29
CA ASP A 187 1.50 -11.07 -35.96
C ASP A 187 1.68 -10.80 -37.46
N SER A 188 0.60 -10.38 -38.14
CA SER A 188 0.68 -9.96 -39.54
C SER A 188 1.53 -8.69 -39.68
N PHE A 189 1.42 -7.76 -38.73
CA PHE A 189 2.17 -6.51 -38.71
C PHE A 189 3.67 -6.77 -38.59
N TRP A 190 4.07 -7.68 -37.70
CA TRP A 190 5.45 -8.13 -37.57
C TRP A 190 5.97 -8.80 -38.83
N THR A 191 5.15 -9.60 -39.50
CA THR A 191 5.51 -10.22 -40.79
C THR A 191 5.77 -9.14 -41.84
N TRP A 192 4.88 -8.16 -41.97
CA TRP A 192 5.00 -7.07 -42.93
C TRP A 192 6.21 -6.15 -42.66
N ILE A 193 6.44 -5.78 -41.40
CA ILE A 193 7.62 -5.00 -40.97
C ILE A 193 8.92 -5.68 -41.39
N ASN A 194 9.01 -6.99 -41.17
CA ASN A 194 10.20 -7.77 -41.50
C ASN A 194 10.41 -7.89 -43.02
N GLU A 195 9.32 -8.03 -43.80
CA GLU A 195 9.38 -8.07 -45.26
C GLU A 195 9.80 -6.73 -45.90
N HIS A 196 9.48 -5.61 -45.25
CA HIS A 196 9.74 -4.25 -45.78
C HIS A 196 10.94 -3.56 -45.11
N GLU A 197 11.69 -4.27 -44.26
CA GLU A 197 12.92 -3.84 -43.59
C GLU A 197 12.82 -2.46 -42.89
N LEU A 198 11.70 -2.19 -42.21
CA LEU A 198 11.53 -0.90 -41.53
C LEU A 198 12.53 -0.72 -40.37
N PRO A 199 13.13 0.48 -40.22
CA PRO A 199 14.12 0.72 -39.18
C PRO A 199 13.46 0.82 -37.79
N LEU A 200 13.56 -0.24 -36.98
CA LEU A 200 12.94 -0.40 -35.65
C LEU A 200 13.61 0.39 -34.50
N GLY A 201 14.55 1.30 -34.81
CA GLY A 201 15.32 2.02 -33.80
C GLY A 201 16.27 1.12 -33.00
N LYS A 202 16.97 1.70 -32.00
CA LYS A 202 17.78 0.93 -31.03
C LYS A 202 16.97 0.74 -29.76
N VAL A 203 17.23 -0.36 -29.06
CA VAL A 203 16.63 -0.67 -27.76
C VAL A 203 16.85 0.48 -26.76
N GLY A 204 15.76 0.96 -26.13
CA GLY A 204 15.79 2.08 -25.18
C GLY A 204 15.80 3.48 -25.81
N ASN A 205 15.61 3.59 -27.13
CA ASN A 205 15.44 4.89 -27.80
C ASN A 205 14.00 5.42 -27.73
N HIS A 206 13.08 4.72 -27.05
CA HIS A 206 11.67 5.12 -26.93
C HIS A 206 11.00 5.25 -28.31
N ALA A 207 11.32 4.30 -29.21
CA ALA A 207 10.91 4.33 -30.62
C ALA A 207 9.97 3.16 -31.00
N MET A 208 9.77 2.18 -30.12
CA MET A 208 8.86 1.07 -30.31
C MET A 208 8.22 0.73 -28.97
N PHE A 209 6.91 0.52 -28.99
CA PHE A 209 6.14 0.23 -27.79
C PHE A 209 5.04 -0.77 -28.08
N ASP A 210 4.76 -1.61 -27.09
CA ASP A 210 3.56 -2.42 -27.05
C ASP A 210 2.60 -1.86 -25.99
N PHE A 211 1.30 -1.89 -26.29
CA PHE A 211 0.27 -1.52 -25.34
C PHE A 211 -1.00 -2.35 -25.56
N GLN A 212 -1.86 -2.39 -24.55
CA GLN A 212 -3.18 -3.00 -24.68
C GLN A 212 -4.22 -1.95 -25.02
N SER A 213 -5.10 -2.30 -25.96
CA SER A 213 -6.25 -1.51 -26.35
C SER A 213 -7.50 -2.39 -26.34
N MET A 214 -8.66 -1.79 -26.08
CA MET A 214 -9.93 -2.51 -26.13
C MET A 214 -10.43 -2.59 -27.58
N SER A 215 -10.69 -3.80 -28.08
CA SER A 215 -11.36 -4.01 -29.37
C SER A 215 -12.89 -3.95 -29.22
N ASN A 216 -13.42 -4.37 -28.07
CA ASN A 216 -14.84 -4.34 -27.70
C ASN A 216 -14.94 -4.24 -26.15
N PRO A 217 -16.10 -3.93 -25.52
CA PRO A 217 -16.25 -3.76 -24.07
C PRO A 217 -15.77 -4.91 -23.17
N GLU A 218 -15.48 -6.09 -23.73
CA GLU A 218 -15.07 -7.29 -22.99
C GLU A 218 -13.75 -7.92 -23.51
N GLU A 219 -13.08 -7.33 -24.49
CA GLU A 219 -11.90 -7.95 -25.12
C GLU A 219 -10.76 -6.94 -25.35
N TYR A 220 -9.56 -7.33 -24.92
CA TYR A 220 -8.33 -6.55 -25.06
C TYR A 220 -7.43 -7.17 -26.12
N GLN A 221 -6.87 -6.32 -26.97
CA GLN A 221 -5.91 -6.70 -28.01
C GLN A 221 -4.57 -6.00 -27.77
N THR A 222 -3.49 -6.69 -28.13
CA THR A 222 -2.16 -6.10 -28.15
C THR A 222 -1.99 -5.26 -29.41
N VAL A 223 -1.44 -4.07 -29.22
CA VAL A 223 -1.11 -3.15 -30.30
C VAL A 223 0.37 -2.83 -30.19
N THR A 224 1.09 -3.08 -31.27
CA THR A 224 2.49 -2.67 -31.42
C THR A 224 2.52 -1.38 -32.20
N MET A 225 3.28 -0.40 -31.71
CA MET A 225 3.52 0.86 -32.42
C MET A 225 5.01 1.16 -32.57
N ILE A 226 5.38 1.72 -33.73
CA ILE A 226 6.74 2.12 -34.08
C ILE A 226 6.77 3.58 -34.50
N ALA A 227 7.78 4.33 -34.05
CA ALA A 227 7.98 5.71 -34.45
C ALA A 227 8.49 5.78 -35.90
N LEU A 228 7.86 6.61 -36.73
CA LEU A 228 8.19 6.81 -38.13
C LEU A 228 8.98 8.09 -38.36
N SER A 229 9.77 8.10 -39.45
CA SER A 229 10.30 9.35 -39.99
C SER A 229 9.19 10.12 -40.72
N ASN A 230 9.32 11.45 -40.76
CA ASN A 230 8.34 12.30 -41.46
C ASN A 230 8.32 12.07 -42.99
N GLU A 231 9.35 11.42 -43.55
CA GLU A 231 9.48 11.16 -44.98
C GLU A 231 8.84 9.83 -45.42
N PHE A 232 8.40 9.00 -44.46
CA PHE A 232 7.78 7.71 -44.74
C PHE A 232 6.38 7.85 -45.33
N HIS A 233 6.13 7.17 -46.46
CA HIS A 233 4.81 7.08 -47.09
C HIS A 233 4.16 5.74 -46.73
N ASN A 234 2.98 5.79 -46.11
CA ASN A 234 2.31 4.59 -45.63
C ASN A 234 1.37 3.99 -46.69
N ASP A 235 1.87 3.04 -47.47
CA ASP A 235 1.12 2.21 -48.43
C ASP A 235 0.66 0.86 -47.84
N SER A 236 0.98 0.62 -46.57
CA SER A 236 0.64 -0.60 -45.84
C SER A 236 -0.87 -0.70 -45.54
N PRO A 237 -1.39 -1.88 -45.18
CA PRO A 237 -2.75 -2.03 -44.67
C PRO A 237 -2.93 -1.50 -43.23
N TYR A 238 -1.86 -0.98 -42.61
CA TYR A 238 -1.81 -0.57 -41.21
C TYR A 238 -1.88 0.93 -41.01
N GLU A 239 -2.50 1.37 -39.91
CA GLU A 239 -2.80 2.78 -39.64
C GLU A 239 -1.59 3.52 -39.04
N ASP A 240 -1.32 4.73 -39.54
CA ASP A 240 -0.35 5.65 -38.97
C ASP A 240 -1.01 6.93 -38.45
N TYR A 241 -0.63 7.37 -37.25
CA TYR A 241 -1.22 8.53 -36.60
C TYR A 241 -0.18 9.30 -35.77
N LEU A 242 -0.62 10.42 -35.20
CA LEU A 242 0.23 11.31 -34.42
C LEU A 242 0.03 11.05 -32.91
N PHE A 243 1.08 10.55 -32.25
CA PHE A 243 1.11 10.35 -30.80
C PHE A 243 1.54 11.65 -30.10
N GLU A 244 0.69 12.19 -29.23
CA GLU A 244 0.88 13.52 -28.63
C GLU A 244 2.02 13.63 -27.59
N GLY A 245 2.50 12.50 -27.04
CA GLY A 245 3.53 12.48 -26.00
C GLY A 245 3.02 12.95 -24.63
N GLY A 246 3.95 13.18 -23.69
CA GLY A 246 3.61 13.61 -22.33
C GLY A 246 4.56 13.08 -21.25
N LEU A 247 4.19 13.28 -19.99
CA LEU A 247 4.94 12.77 -18.83
C LEU A 247 4.46 11.36 -18.48
N PHE A 248 5.41 10.46 -18.24
CA PHE A 248 5.18 9.07 -17.86
C PHE A 248 6.02 8.70 -16.63
N ALA A 249 5.48 7.85 -15.77
CA ALA A 249 6.21 7.16 -14.73
C ALA A 249 6.71 5.82 -15.25
N VAL A 250 7.99 5.53 -15.02
CA VAL A 250 8.71 4.40 -15.63
C VAL A 250 9.43 3.58 -14.58
N ALA A 251 9.16 2.27 -14.55
CA ALA A 251 9.91 1.30 -13.77
C ALA A 251 10.35 0.13 -14.64
N SER A 252 11.51 -0.42 -14.32
CA SER A 252 12.07 -1.58 -15.02
C SER A 252 11.77 -2.85 -14.25
N THR A 253 11.27 -3.87 -14.93
CA THR A 253 11.13 -5.23 -14.38
C THR A 253 11.59 -6.27 -15.40
N PHE A 254 11.88 -7.48 -14.95
CA PHE A 254 12.03 -8.61 -15.85
C PHE A 254 10.65 -9.17 -16.17
N VAL A 255 10.42 -9.61 -17.42
CA VAL A 255 9.11 -10.13 -17.86
C VAL A 255 8.60 -11.25 -16.95
N TYR A 256 9.51 -12.09 -16.43
CA TYR A 256 9.20 -13.19 -15.50
C TYR A 256 8.96 -12.77 -14.04
N ASP A 257 9.41 -11.58 -13.62
CA ASP A 257 9.27 -11.07 -12.24
C ASP A 257 7.98 -10.25 -12.03
N GLY A 258 7.03 -10.32 -12.98
CA GLY A 258 5.67 -9.78 -12.85
C GLY A 258 5.51 -8.35 -13.35
N LEU A 259 5.16 -8.21 -14.64
CA LEU A 259 4.80 -6.93 -15.28
C LEU A 259 3.65 -6.20 -14.55
N SER A 260 2.58 -6.92 -14.19
CA SER A 260 1.44 -6.33 -13.48
C SER A 260 1.82 -5.80 -12.11
N ALA A 261 2.62 -6.55 -11.35
CA ALA A 261 3.06 -6.15 -10.01
C ALA A 261 3.91 -4.86 -10.05
N CYS A 262 4.67 -4.66 -11.13
CA CYS A 262 5.41 -3.44 -11.35
C CYS A 262 4.51 -2.27 -11.77
N HIS A 263 3.52 -2.50 -12.64
CA HIS A 263 2.54 -1.49 -13.10
C HIS A 263 1.66 -0.96 -11.95
N ASP A 264 1.12 -1.85 -11.12
CA ASP A 264 0.28 -1.47 -9.98
C ASP A 264 1.08 -0.67 -8.93
N GLN A 265 2.33 -1.06 -8.67
CA GLN A 265 3.23 -0.30 -7.78
C GLN A 265 3.50 1.13 -8.28
N ILE A 266 3.51 1.36 -9.59
CA ILE A 266 3.64 2.71 -10.16
C ILE A 266 2.35 3.52 -9.95
N ILE A 267 1.17 2.96 -10.25
CA ILE A 267 -0.12 3.67 -10.11
C ILE A 267 -0.38 4.05 -8.65
N GLU A 268 -0.22 3.10 -7.73
CA GLU A 268 -0.45 3.32 -6.29
C GLU A 268 0.48 4.42 -5.73
N HIS A 269 1.74 4.45 -6.20
CA HIS A 269 2.70 5.48 -5.82
C HIS A 269 2.20 6.90 -6.15
N PHE A 270 1.47 7.08 -7.26
CA PHE A 270 1.01 8.41 -7.72
C PHE A 270 -0.42 8.79 -7.27
N HIS A 271 -1.23 7.87 -6.73
CA HIS A 271 -2.52 8.23 -6.11
C HIS A 271 -2.36 9.12 -4.86
N HIS A 272 -1.33 8.84 -4.05
CA HIS A 272 -1.04 9.56 -2.81
C HIS A 272 0.09 10.60 -2.97
N ASN A 273 0.59 10.81 -4.18
CA ASN A 273 1.67 11.75 -4.44
C ASN A 273 1.19 13.21 -4.35
N LYS A 274 1.97 14.03 -3.64
CA LYS A 274 1.63 15.44 -3.38
C LYS A 274 1.74 16.35 -4.61
N PHE A 275 2.49 15.94 -5.63
CA PHE A 275 2.91 16.83 -6.73
C PHE A 275 2.43 16.38 -8.10
N TYR A 276 2.25 15.08 -8.28
CA TYR A 276 1.85 14.45 -9.53
C TYR A 276 0.69 13.50 -9.28
N GLN A 277 -0.11 13.25 -10.31
CA GLN A 277 -1.21 12.31 -10.30
C GLN A 277 -1.27 11.62 -11.66
N VAL A 278 -1.90 10.47 -11.72
CA VAL A 278 -2.14 9.76 -12.99
C VAL A 278 -3.01 10.64 -13.90
N ASP A 279 -2.67 10.68 -15.20
CA ASP A 279 -3.34 11.55 -16.16
C ASP A 279 -4.60 10.89 -16.72
N TYR A 280 -5.65 10.89 -15.91
CA TYR A 280 -6.99 10.45 -16.33
C TYR A 280 -7.71 11.50 -17.17
N GLN A 281 -8.49 11.02 -18.14
CA GLN A 281 -9.52 11.75 -18.87
C GLN A 281 -10.84 11.76 -18.07
N HIS A 282 -11.82 12.55 -18.53
CA HIS A 282 -13.10 12.72 -17.83
C HIS A 282 -13.94 11.44 -17.74
N ASP A 283 -13.69 10.46 -18.61
CA ASP A 283 -14.35 9.15 -18.65
C ASP A 283 -13.63 8.08 -17.79
N GLY A 284 -12.54 8.44 -17.11
CA GLY A 284 -11.75 7.53 -16.28
C GLY A 284 -10.68 6.73 -17.03
N THR A 285 -10.58 6.88 -18.35
CA THR A 285 -9.48 6.30 -19.13
C THR A 285 -8.20 7.12 -18.98
N PHE A 286 -7.04 6.51 -19.27
CA PHE A 286 -5.80 7.28 -19.33
C PHE A 286 -5.77 8.18 -20.58
N ARG A 287 -5.06 9.30 -20.48
CA ARG A 287 -4.75 10.14 -21.64
C ARG A 287 -4.02 9.37 -22.76
N HIS A 288 -3.17 8.43 -22.36
CA HIS A 288 -2.50 7.47 -23.24
C HIS A 288 -2.55 6.07 -22.60
N PRO A 289 -2.60 4.97 -23.37
CA PRO A 289 -2.48 3.63 -22.79
C PRO A 289 -1.11 3.46 -22.12
N SER A 290 -1.00 2.52 -21.18
CA SER A 290 0.31 2.17 -20.60
C SER A 290 1.18 1.47 -21.65
N LEU A 291 2.43 1.92 -21.76
CA LEU A 291 3.34 1.44 -22.80
C LEU A 291 4.39 0.52 -22.22
N ILE A 292 4.83 -0.47 -22.99
CA ILE A 292 5.89 -1.41 -22.64
C ILE A 292 6.99 -1.29 -23.69
N GLU A 293 8.25 -1.16 -23.26
CA GLU A 293 9.42 -1.17 -24.11
C GLU A 293 10.41 -2.24 -23.64
N THR A 294 10.89 -3.08 -24.55
CA THR A 294 11.96 -4.04 -24.26
C THR A 294 13.30 -3.33 -24.06
N VAL A 295 14.11 -3.81 -23.11
CA VAL A 295 15.44 -3.31 -22.77
C VAL A 295 16.47 -4.43 -22.95
N LEU A 296 17.70 -4.09 -23.38
CA LEU A 296 18.76 -5.05 -23.69
C LEU A 296 19.06 -5.95 -22.49
N SER A 297 18.82 -7.25 -22.66
CA SER A 297 19.17 -8.30 -21.70
C SER A 297 20.51 -8.94 -22.10
N PRO A 298 21.57 -8.89 -21.26
CA PRO A 298 22.91 -9.37 -21.63
C PRO A 298 23.02 -10.89 -21.88
N ASP A 299 22.06 -11.66 -21.36
CA ASP A 299 22.15 -13.11 -21.14
C ASP A 299 21.03 -13.91 -21.82
N GLY A 300 20.10 -13.22 -22.51
CA GLY A 300 19.13 -13.81 -23.46
C GLY A 300 18.17 -14.86 -22.88
N LYS A 301 18.08 -14.98 -21.55
CA LYS A 301 17.22 -15.95 -20.86
C LYS A 301 15.94 -15.33 -20.30
N ASN A 302 16.00 -14.07 -19.85
CA ASN A 302 14.86 -13.29 -19.36
C ASN A 302 14.94 -11.88 -19.93
N ASP A 303 13.92 -11.45 -20.67
CA ASP A 303 13.89 -10.09 -21.21
C ASP A 303 13.54 -9.09 -20.10
N LYS A 304 14.25 -7.97 -20.12
CA LYS A 304 13.99 -6.84 -19.24
C LYS A 304 13.13 -5.83 -19.99
N VAL A 305 12.15 -5.25 -19.31
CA VAL A 305 11.16 -4.35 -19.89
C VAL A 305 10.95 -3.12 -19.01
N ASP A 306 10.70 -1.99 -19.65
CA ASP A 306 10.30 -0.75 -18.99
C ASP A 306 8.80 -0.52 -19.20
N ILE A 307 8.07 -0.23 -18.12
CA ILE A 307 6.63 0.04 -18.13
C ILE A 307 6.39 1.54 -17.96
N PHE A 308 5.60 2.16 -18.83
CA PHE A 308 5.30 3.59 -18.84
C PHE A 308 3.82 3.84 -18.50
N VAL A 309 3.55 4.58 -17.43
CA VAL A 309 2.19 4.99 -17.01
C VAL A 309 2.06 6.52 -17.11
N PRO A 310 1.04 7.09 -17.80
CA PRO A 310 0.94 8.53 -17.99
C PRO A 310 0.57 9.28 -16.71
N ILE A 311 1.23 10.42 -16.48
CA ILE A 311 1.04 11.26 -15.29
C ILE A 311 0.96 12.76 -15.66
N LYS A 312 0.34 13.55 -14.79
CA LYS A 312 0.28 15.02 -14.85
C LYS A 312 0.60 15.65 -13.50
N LYS A 313 0.87 16.96 -13.47
CA LYS A 313 1.05 17.72 -12.23
C LYS A 313 -0.31 18.03 -11.59
N ARG A 314 -0.40 17.96 -10.25
CA ARG A 314 -1.62 18.27 -9.48
C ARG A 314 -1.80 19.79 -9.32
N VAL A 315 -3.03 20.31 -9.43
CA VAL A 315 -3.37 21.74 -9.24
C VAL A 315 -3.81 21.99 -7.78
N ALA A 316 -3.46 23.14 -7.18
CA ALA A 316 -3.70 23.43 -5.76
C ALA A 316 -5.14 23.96 -5.48
N ASP A 317 -5.73 23.60 -4.33
CA ASP A 317 -7.05 24.01 -3.80
C ASP A 317 -6.89 25.01 -2.65
N ASP A 318 -7.73 26.05 -2.57
CA ASP A 318 -7.67 27.16 -1.59
C ASP A 318 -8.00 26.73 -0.16
N SER A 319 -8.86 25.72 0.00
CA SER A 319 -9.25 25.15 1.31
C SER A 319 -8.11 24.45 2.06
N LEU A 320 -6.97 24.22 1.37
CA LEU A 320 -5.79 23.53 1.90
C LEU A 320 -4.76 24.49 2.53
N PHE A 321 -5.05 25.78 2.62
CA PHE A 321 -4.16 26.82 3.15
C PHE A 321 -4.67 27.38 4.50
N ASP A 322 -3.75 27.84 5.36
CA ASP A 322 -4.10 28.49 6.63
C ASP A 322 -4.97 29.74 6.38
N GLN A 323 -5.87 30.06 7.31
CA GLN A 323 -6.71 31.25 7.23
C GLN A 323 -5.86 32.54 7.21
N VAL A 324 -6.32 33.51 6.41
CA VAL A 324 -5.73 34.85 6.34
C VAL A 324 -5.87 35.55 7.69
N ILE A 325 -4.77 36.17 8.15
CA ILE A 325 -4.73 36.91 9.41
C ILE A 325 -4.61 38.40 9.09
N MET A 326 -5.60 39.18 9.52
CA MET A 326 -5.60 40.64 9.43
C MET A 326 -4.68 41.26 10.49
N ILE A 327 -3.93 42.30 10.12
CA ILE A 327 -2.94 42.95 11.00
C ILE A 327 -3.26 44.43 11.12
N ASP A 328 -3.76 44.84 12.29
CA ASP A 328 -4.16 46.22 12.56
C ASP A 328 -3.01 47.10 13.13
N ALA A 329 -2.00 46.49 13.74
CA ALA A 329 -0.91 47.19 14.45
C ALA A 329 0.44 47.10 13.71
N ILE A 330 0.51 47.67 12.50
CA ILE A 330 1.74 47.72 11.69
C ILE A 330 1.94 49.11 11.08
N THR A 331 3.19 49.57 10.98
CA THR A 331 3.50 50.88 10.38
C THR A 331 3.91 50.75 8.92
N VAL A 332 3.76 51.83 8.13
CA VAL A 332 4.19 51.88 6.72
C VAL A 332 5.67 51.51 6.59
N ASP A 333 6.53 52.05 7.46
CA ASP A 333 7.96 51.73 7.48
C ASP A 333 8.25 50.23 7.69
N GLN A 334 7.45 49.54 8.51
CA GLN A 334 7.60 48.11 8.74
C GLN A 334 7.20 47.30 7.50
N VAL A 335 6.11 47.68 6.85
CA VAL A 335 5.66 47.07 5.57
C VAL A 335 6.72 47.29 4.49
N GLU A 336 7.22 48.52 4.33
CA GLU A 336 8.23 48.82 3.31
C GLU A 336 9.55 48.08 3.57
N LYS A 337 10.00 47.96 4.83
CA LYS A 337 11.17 47.15 5.20
C LYS A 337 10.98 45.66 4.89
N SER A 338 9.76 45.15 5.04
CA SER A 338 9.44 43.75 4.72
C SER A 338 9.46 43.45 3.22
N SER A 339 9.24 44.48 2.38
CA SER A 339 9.06 44.37 0.93
C SER A 339 10.05 45.28 0.16
N PRO A 340 11.37 45.04 0.26
CA PRO A 340 12.36 45.91 -0.34
C PRO A 340 12.30 45.87 -1.87
N ILE A 341 12.31 47.04 -2.50
CA ILE A 341 12.23 47.19 -3.96
C ILE A 341 13.54 46.70 -4.60
N LEU A 342 13.43 45.86 -5.63
CA LEU A 342 14.56 45.40 -6.43
C LEU A 342 14.79 46.29 -7.65
N LYS A 343 13.71 46.64 -8.37
CA LYS A 343 13.75 47.50 -9.55
C LYS A 343 12.40 48.17 -9.77
N SER A 344 12.41 49.46 -10.04
CA SER A 344 11.22 50.24 -10.36
C SER A 344 11.21 50.65 -11.83
N TYR A 345 10.00 50.75 -12.38
CA TYR A 345 9.71 51.23 -13.72
C TYR A 345 8.69 52.36 -13.56
N ASN A 346 9.10 53.58 -13.88
CA ASN A 346 8.15 54.67 -14.07
C ASN A 346 7.56 54.50 -15.47
N ILE A 347 6.25 54.31 -15.54
CA ILE A 347 5.56 54.11 -16.81
C ILE A 347 5.41 55.47 -17.48
N ASN A 348 5.92 55.61 -18.70
CA ASN A 348 5.55 56.73 -19.54
C ASN A 348 4.09 56.53 -19.98
N LEU A 349 3.24 57.51 -19.72
CA LEU A 349 1.81 57.39 -19.98
C LEU A 349 1.53 57.26 -21.49
N GLU A 350 2.40 57.79 -22.36
CA GLU A 350 2.29 57.61 -23.82
C GLU A 350 2.46 56.14 -24.26
N ASP A 351 3.17 55.32 -23.49
CA ASP A 351 3.49 53.93 -23.82
C ASP A 351 2.45 52.93 -23.29
N ILE A 352 1.37 53.41 -22.66
CA ILE A 352 0.27 52.59 -22.16
C ILE A 352 -0.55 52.06 -23.34
N THR A 353 -0.88 50.77 -23.34
CA THR A 353 -1.70 50.16 -24.40
C THR A 353 -3.16 50.07 -23.98
N PRO A 354 -4.09 50.76 -24.67
CA PRO A 354 -5.52 50.60 -24.45
C PRO A 354 -6.01 49.23 -24.95
N ILE A 355 -6.85 48.55 -24.15
CA ILE A 355 -7.47 47.28 -24.48
C ILE A 355 -8.97 47.52 -24.67
N LEU A 356 -9.53 47.06 -25.80
CA LEU A 356 -10.93 47.26 -26.21
C LEU A 356 -11.34 48.74 -26.40
N ASN A 357 -10.38 49.61 -26.72
CA ASN A 357 -10.57 51.02 -27.13
C ASN A 357 -11.31 51.91 -26.10
N PRO A 358 -10.80 52.11 -24.87
CA PRO A 358 -11.26 53.18 -23.97
C PRO A 358 -10.92 54.58 -24.50
N SER A 359 -11.52 55.62 -23.91
CA SER A 359 -11.03 56.99 -24.12
C SER A 359 -9.77 57.20 -23.29
N TYR A 360 -8.65 57.45 -23.95
CA TYR A 360 -7.35 57.67 -23.33
C TYR A 360 -6.61 58.78 -24.07
N THR A 361 -6.37 59.90 -23.42
CA THR A 361 -5.67 61.06 -23.98
C THR A 361 -4.72 61.67 -22.98
N ILE A 362 -3.61 62.26 -23.44
CA ILE A 362 -2.64 62.93 -22.57
C ILE A 362 -2.80 64.43 -22.75
N ASN A 363 -2.91 65.15 -21.63
CA ASN A 363 -3.08 66.61 -21.62
C ASN A 363 -1.72 67.34 -21.71
N GLU A 364 -1.77 68.67 -21.81
CA GLU A 364 -0.57 69.52 -21.93
C GLU A 364 0.37 69.44 -20.71
N ASP A 365 -0.16 69.05 -19.55
CA ASP A 365 0.59 68.85 -18.31
C ASP A 365 1.25 67.45 -18.21
N GLY A 366 1.08 66.62 -19.24
CA GLY A 366 1.61 65.24 -19.29
C GLY A 366 0.82 64.24 -18.45
N GLU A 367 -0.41 64.56 -18.05
CA GLU A 367 -1.31 63.66 -17.32
C GLU A 367 -2.24 62.93 -18.29
N ALA A 368 -2.57 61.69 -17.95
CA ALA A 368 -3.48 60.89 -18.74
C ALA A 368 -4.92 60.99 -18.25
N GLU A 369 -5.82 61.34 -19.15
CA GLU A 369 -7.27 61.31 -18.97
C GLU A 369 -7.82 59.98 -19.49
N TYR A 370 -8.45 59.21 -18.60
CA TYR A 370 -8.96 57.88 -18.87
C TYR A 370 -10.46 57.77 -18.55
N ILE A 371 -11.24 57.24 -19.50
CA ILE A 371 -12.66 56.89 -19.32
C ILE A 371 -12.89 55.49 -19.87
N ALA A 372 -13.36 54.58 -19.00
CA ALA A 372 -13.58 53.17 -19.35
C ALA A 372 -14.85 52.97 -20.20
N TYR A 373 -15.96 53.64 -19.88
CA TYR A 373 -17.33 53.38 -20.38
C TYR A 373 -17.90 51.99 -20.07
N ILE A 374 -17.11 50.92 -20.09
CA ILE A 374 -17.49 49.57 -19.64
C ILE A 374 -16.28 48.91 -18.98
N ASP A 375 -16.52 48.04 -18.00
CA ASP A 375 -15.48 47.42 -17.15
C ASP A 375 -14.42 46.60 -17.93
N LYS A 376 -14.73 46.17 -19.16
CA LYS A 376 -13.79 45.41 -20.01
C LYS A 376 -12.79 46.29 -20.73
N ARG A 377 -13.03 47.60 -20.87
CA ARG A 377 -12.10 48.54 -21.48
C ARG A 377 -11.11 48.99 -20.42
N VAL A 378 -9.84 48.71 -20.65
CA VAL A 378 -8.79 48.86 -19.64
C VAL A 378 -7.48 49.32 -20.28
N LEU A 379 -6.52 49.73 -19.47
CA LEU A 379 -5.21 50.20 -19.88
C LEU A 379 -4.13 49.25 -19.40
N SER A 380 -3.27 48.75 -20.29
CA SER A 380 -2.13 47.92 -19.92
C SER A 380 -0.87 48.74 -19.76
N THR A 381 -0.19 48.57 -18.63
CA THR A 381 1.16 49.12 -18.42
C THR A 381 2.24 48.40 -19.25
N ASN A 382 1.90 47.29 -19.92
CA ASN A 382 2.80 46.42 -20.69
C ASN A 382 3.96 45.76 -19.91
N ILE A 383 4.23 46.20 -18.68
CA ILE A 383 5.29 45.66 -17.83
C ILE A 383 4.78 44.45 -17.06
N LYS A 384 5.20 43.26 -17.49
CA LYS A 384 4.91 42.01 -16.80
C LYS A 384 5.72 41.87 -15.51
N LEU A 385 5.02 41.75 -14.38
CA LEU A 385 5.61 41.59 -13.04
C LEU A 385 5.30 40.21 -12.48
N PRO A 386 6.27 39.50 -11.89
CA PRO A 386 5.97 38.36 -11.03
C PRO A 386 5.55 38.82 -9.63
N ILE A 387 4.92 37.94 -8.86
CA ILE A 387 4.73 38.12 -7.41
C ILE A 387 6.05 37.77 -6.69
N PRO A 388 6.56 38.58 -5.75
CA PRO A 388 5.96 39.80 -5.19
C PRO A 388 6.17 41.05 -6.05
N PHE A 389 5.21 41.97 -6.00
CA PHE A 389 5.27 43.25 -6.72
C PHE A 389 4.71 44.40 -5.88
N ARG A 390 5.02 45.62 -6.31
CA ARG A 390 4.48 46.86 -5.78
C ARG A 390 4.02 47.75 -6.92
N VAL A 391 2.87 48.39 -6.78
CA VAL A 391 2.35 49.40 -7.69
C VAL A 391 2.09 50.67 -6.89
N ASP A 392 2.64 51.79 -7.34
CA ASP A 392 2.33 53.11 -6.82
C ASP A 392 1.67 53.92 -7.95
N ILE A 393 0.48 54.45 -7.70
CA ILE A 393 -0.24 55.29 -8.65
C ILE A 393 -0.67 56.59 -8.00
N THR A 394 -0.43 57.70 -8.69
CA THR A 394 -0.95 59.01 -8.32
C THR A 394 -2.07 59.38 -9.27
N PHE A 395 -3.27 59.59 -8.72
CA PHE A 395 -4.47 59.78 -9.51
C PHE A 395 -5.39 60.83 -8.88
N ARG A 396 -6.28 61.40 -9.69
CA ARG A 396 -7.34 62.30 -9.26
C ARG A 396 -8.66 61.78 -9.81
N VAL A 397 -9.61 61.59 -8.91
CA VAL A 397 -10.97 61.13 -9.19
C VAL A 397 -11.94 61.96 -8.36
N ASP A 398 -13.07 62.30 -8.95
CA ASP A 398 -14.17 62.96 -8.23
C ASP A 398 -15.18 61.91 -7.73
N THR A 399 -15.98 61.36 -8.65
CA THR A 399 -16.91 60.25 -8.42
C THR A 399 -16.47 58.94 -9.06
N ALA A 400 -15.41 58.96 -9.88
CA ALA A 400 -14.92 57.81 -10.62
C ALA A 400 -14.29 56.72 -9.72
N SER A 401 -14.40 55.47 -10.13
CA SER A 401 -13.71 54.33 -9.52
C SER A 401 -12.35 54.08 -10.19
N LEU A 402 -11.39 53.58 -9.43
CA LEU A 402 -10.09 53.13 -9.95
C LEU A 402 -9.90 51.66 -9.63
N ARG A 403 -9.62 50.85 -10.65
CA ARG A 403 -9.30 49.42 -10.53
C ARG A 403 -7.88 49.15 -11.00
N LEU A 404 -7.14 48.31 -10.29
CA LEU A 404 -5.87 47.74 -10.71
C LEU A 404 -5.99 46.22 -10.73
N TYR A 405 -5.52 45.57 -11.80
CA TYR A 405 -5.50 44.12 -11.93
C TYR A 405 -4.08 43.61 -12.15
N HIS A 406 -3.82 42.41 -11.66
CA HIS A 406 -2.61 41.62 -11.90
C HIS A 406 -2.99 40.14 -11.96
N GLY A 407 -3.13 39.59 -13.18
CA GLY A 407 -3.65 38.23 -13.36
C GLY A 407 -5.07 38.09 -12.79
N LYS A 408 -5.24 37.21 -11.80
CA LYS A 408 -6.50 37.05 -11.06
C LYS A 408 -6.65 37.97 -9.85
N ALA A 409 -5.58 38.65 -9.42
CA ALA A 409 -5.65 39.61 -8.33
C ALA A 409 -6.17 40.95 -8.84
N ALA A 410 -6.89 41.66 -7.98
CA ALA A 410 -7.30 43.02 -8.27
C ALA A 410 -7.47 43.83 -6.99
N ILE A 411 -7.41 45.14 -7.12
CA ILE A 411 -7.75 46.08 -6.07
C ILE A 411 -8.48 47.25 -6.70
N GLY A 412 -9.40 47.85 -5.98
CA GLY A 412 -9.79 49.17 -6.38
C GLY A 412 -10.55 49.96 -5.34
N VAL A 413 -10.66 51.22 -5.68
CA VAL A 413 -10.97 52.34 -4.81
C VAL A 413 -12.18 53.05 -5.40
N ASN A 414 -13.12 53.42 -4.54
CA ASN A 414 -14.39 54.06 -4.93
C ASN A 414 -15.20 53.23 -5.93
N ASP A 415 -15.12 51.90 -5.83
CA ASP A 415 -15.75 50.94 -6.74
C ASP A 415 -17.10 50.45 -6.17
N GLY A 416 -18.04 51.39 -6.05
CA GLY A 416 -19.37 51.14 -5.50
C GLY A 416 -20.40 50.77 -6.56
N HIS A 417 -20.37 49.53 -7.07
CA HIS A 417 -21.46 48.98 -7.90
C HIS A 417 -21.82 47.51 -7.57
N ILE A 418 -21.90 47.16 -6.29
CA ILE A 418 -22.79 46.09 -5.81
C ILE A 418 -23.57 46.67 -4.62
N PHE A 419 -24.86 46.98 -4.81
CA PHE A 419 -25.75 47.23 -3.68
C PHE A 419 -25.85 45.93 -2.89
N ASP A 420 -25.26 45.88 -1.70
CA ASP A 420 -25.78 44.96 -0.70
C ASP A 420 -27.22 45.41 -0.38
N MET A 421 -28.13 44.48 -0.09
CA MET A 421 -29.56 44.77 0.16
C MET A 421 -29.80 45.77 1.31
N GLY A 422 -28.75 46.15 2.06
CA GLY A 422 -28.75 47.18 3.09
C GLY A 422 -28.27 48.59 2.70
N GLY A 423 -27.87 48.85 1.45
CA GLY A 423 -27.60 50.22 0.96
C GLY A 423 -26.31 50.90 1.43
N ASN A 424 -25.32 50.15 1.92
CA ASN A 424 -24.01 50.71 2.30
C ASN A 424 -23.04 50.71 1.09
N THR A 425 -22.47 51.87 0.77
CA THR A 425 -21.37 52.03 -0.20
C THR A 425 -20.07 51.53 0.43
N LYS A 426 -19.41 50.55 -0.21
CA LYS A 426 -18.13 50.00 0.25
C LYS A 426 -17.02 50.57 -0.64
N ASP A 427 -16.05 51.24 -0.03
CA ASP A 427 -15.14 52.12 -0.77
C ASP A 427 -13.84 51.43 -1.26
N LEU A 428 -13.50 50.24 -0.74
CA LEU A 428 -12.34 49.42 -1.15
C LEU A 428 -12.81 48.00 -1.50
N TYR A 429 -12.30 47.45 -2.59
CA TYR A 429 -12.37 46.02 -2.87
C TYR A 429 -10.97 45.46 -3.15
N VAL A 430 -10.74 44.23 -2.72
CA VAL A 430 -9.47 43.52 -2.86
C VAL A 430 -9.75 42.08 -3.26
N TYR A 431 -9.14 41.60 -4.34
CA TYR A 431 -9.08 40.19 -4.75
C TYR A 431 -7.67 39.65 -4.53
N THR A 432 -7.59 38.50 -3.85
CA THR A 432 -6.31 37.89 -3.50
C THR A 432 -5.58 37.31 -4.72
N PRO A 433 -4.24 37.33 -4.73
CA PRO A 433 -3.47 36.62 -5.75
C PRO A 433 -3.68 35.11 -5.67
N VAL A 434 -3.73 34.45 -6.84
CA VAL A 434 -3.86 32.99 -7.08
C VAL A 434 -5.30 32.49 -7.27
N PHE A 435 -6.18 32.68 -6.30
CA PHE A 435 -7.54 32.10 -6.35
C PHE A 435 -8.62 33.11 -6.69
N GLY A 436 -8.46 34.39 -6.33
CA GLY A 436 -9.43 35.45 -6.62
C GLY A 436 -10.73 35.32 -5.80
N THR A 437 -10.65 34.78 -4.59
CA THR A 437 -11.80 34.24 -3.83
C THR A 437 -12.21 35.03 -2.58
N GLU A 438 -11.37 35.90 -2.01
CA GLU A 438 -11.74 36.65 -0.80
C GLU A 438 -12.10 38.11 -1.11
N GLU A 439 -13.29 38.54 -0.67
CA GLU A 439 -13.75 39.93 -0.64
C GLU A 439 -13.46 40.54 0.74
N ILE A 440 -12.55 41.52 0.82
CA ILE A 440 -12.26 42.22 2.08
C ILE A 440 -12.72 43.68 1.96
N TYR A 441 -13.53 44.11 2.92
CA TYR A 441 -14.15 45.42 2.96
C TYR A 441 -13.55 46.27 4.08
N SER A 442 -13.26 47.54 3.79
CA SER A 442 -12.83 48.54 4.78
C SER A 442 -13.69 49.79 4.68
N ASP A 443 -14.24 50.22 5.81
CA ASP A 443 -15.13 51.39 5.92
C ASP A 443 -14.36 52.71 6.13
N LYS A 444 -13.03 52.68 6.06
CA LYS A 444 -12.15 53.84 6.34
C LYS A 444 -11.28 54.18 5.14
N ILE A 445 -11.86 54.91 4.19
CA ILE A 445 -11.13 55.46 3.05
C ILE A 445 -11.28 56.97 3.03
N ASN A 446 -10.15 57.66 3.11
CA ASN A 446 -10.10 59.11 3.01
C ASN A 446 -9.55 59.52 1.62
N ILE A 447 -10.44 59.64 0.63
CA ILE A 447 -10.10 60.12 -0.72
C ILE A 447 -10.23 61.65 -0.76
N ASN A 448 -9.17 62.32 -1.23
CA ASN A 448 -9.20 63.72 -1.56
C ASN A 448 -9.86 63.93 -2.94
N ARG A 449 -11.17 64.21 -2.97
CA ARG A 449 -11.95 64.37 -4.22
C ARG A 449 -11.50 65.56 -5.09
N ASN A 450 -10.94 66.60 -4.48
CA ASN A 450 -10.50 67.82 -5.17
C ASN A 450 -8.99 67.89 -5.39
N GLY A 451 -8.25 66.82 -5.08
CA GLY A 451 -6.79 66.79 -5.14
C GLY A 451 -6.26 65.45 -5.65
N TYR A 452 -4.93 65.33 -5.64
CA TYR A 452 -4.29 64.06 -5.99
C TYR A 452 -4.34 63.10 -4.79
N ASN A 453 -4.58 61.85 -5.12
CA ASN A 453 -4.53 60.71 -4.22
C ASN A 453 -3.35 59.82 -4.60
N THR A 454 -2.75 59.18 -3.60
CA THR A 454 -1.69 58.19 -3.79
C THR A 454 -2.18 56.83 -3.32
N LEU A 455 -2.15 55.84 -4.21
CA LEU A 455 -2.44 54.45 -3.89
C LEU A 455 -1.18 53.62 -4.08
N THR A 456 -0.78 52.92 -3.03
CA THR A 456 0.31 51.95 -3.05
C THR A 456 -0.25 50.57 -2.77
N TRP A 457 -0.14 49.67 -3.75
CA TRP A 457 -0.54 48.28 -3.64
C TRP A 457 0.71 47.39 -3.55
N ILE A 458 0.89 46.69 -2.44
CA ILE A 458 2.03 45.82 -2.16
C ILE A 458 1.55 44.38 -2.02
N VAL A 459 1.93 43.53 -2.96
CA VAL A 459 1.79 42.08 -2.86
C VAL A 459 3.14 41.51 -2.43
N GLY A 460 3.38 41.51 -1.12
CA GLY A 460 4.66 41.16 -0.50
C GLY A 460 4.76 39.70 -0.06
N GLU A 461 5.93 39.29 0.43
CA GLU A 461 6.13 37.90 0.88
C GLU A 461 5.61 37.61 2.29
N GLN A 462 5.50 38.67 3.10
CA GLN A 462 5.05 38.62 4.49
C GLN A 462 3.69 39.29 4.65
N TYR A 463 3.46 40.38 3.91
CA TYR A 463 2.25 41.17 4.01
C TYR A 463 1.68 41.47 2.64
N PHE A 464 0.36 41.38 2.52
CA PHE A 464 -0.42 41.96 1.45
C PHE A 464 -0.96 43.27 2.01
N THR A 465 -0.58 44.40 1.41
CA THR A 465 -0.85 45.71 2.00
C THR A 465 -1.34 46.69 0.95
N VAL A 466 -2.31 47.51 1.36
CA VAL A 466 -2.83 48.64 0.62
C VAL A 466 -2.63 49.89 1.46
N ILE A 467 -2.00 50.89 0.88
CA ILE A 467 -1.77 52.19 1.49
C ILE A 467 -2.45 53.24 0.61
N LEU A 468 -3.30 54.06 1.20
CA LEU A 468 -3.96 55.16 0.53
C LEU A 468 -3.64 56.46 1.26
N ASN A 469 -3.14 57.46 0.53
CA ASN A 469 -2.80 58.78 1.07
C ASN A 469 -1.89 58.74 2.32
N GLY A 470 -1.03 57.72 2.40
CA GLY A 470 -0.11 57.50 3.53
C GLY A 470 -0.67 56.66 4.69
N GLU A 471 -1.95 56.28 4.65
CA GLU A 471 -2.59 55.45 5.67
C GLU A 471 -2.75 54.00 5.18
N ILE A 472 -2.46 53.02 6.05
CA ILE A 472 -2.69 51.60 5.74
C ILE A 472 -4.18 51.32 5.88
N VAL A 473 -4.85 51.09 4.75
CA VAL A 473 -6.29 50.79 4.70
C VAL A 473 -6.59 49.30 4.72
N HIS A 474 -5.59 48.48 4.37
CA HIS A 474 -5.67 47.01 4.43
C HIS A 474 -4.29 46.41 4.62
N CYS A 475 -4.13 45.47 5.57
CA CYS A 475 -2.92 44.68 5.73
C CYS A 475 -3.23 43.31 6.30
N GLY A 476 -2.74 42.25 5.65
CA GLY A 476 -2.87 40.88 6.16
C GLY A 476 -1.68 40.00 5.81
N THR A 477 -1.58 38.86 6.51
CA THR A 477 -0.60 37.79 6.30
C THR A 477 -1.30 36.45 6.07
N ASN A 478 -0.54 35.40 5.80
CA ASN A 478 -1.03 34.05 5.55
C ASN A 478 -1.92 33.92 4.31
N TYR A 479 -1.80 34.81 3.32
CA TYR A 479 -2.48 34.58 2.04
C TYR A 479 -1.95 33.30 1.36
N PRO A 480 -2.78 32.56 0.60
CA PRO A 480 -2.39 31.29 -0.03
C PRO A 480 -1.09 31.41 -0.85
N TYR A 481 -0.93 32.50 -1.62
CA TYR A 481 0.29 32.76 -2.39
C TYR A 481 1.55 32.91 -1.51
N MET A 482 1.41 33.37 -0.26
CA MET A 482 2.51 33.47 0.70
C MET A 482 2.90 32.10 1.26
N GLN A 483 1.95 31.18 1.38
CA GLN A 483 2.15 29.83 1.90
C GLN A 483 2.77 28.88 0.86
N THR A 484 2.55 29.14 -0.43
CA THR A 484 3.15 28.33 -1.51
C THR A 484 4.69 28.43 -1.58
N VAL A 485 5.34 27.29 -1.76
CA VAL A 485 6.81 27.17 -1.66
C VAL A 485 7.52 27.31 -3.01
N ASN A 486 6.83 27.05 -4.13
CA ASN A 486 7.34 27.24 -5.49
C ASN A 486 6.70 28.47 -6.15
N LYS A 487 7.28 29.65 -5.92
CA LYS A 487 6.76 30.95 -6.38
C LYS A 487 7.05 31.27 -7.87
N LYS A 488 6.76 30.34 -8.79
CA LYS A 488 6.76 30.66 -10.24
C LYS A 488 5.36 31.07 -10.67
N PHE A 489 4.87 32.17 -10.12
CA PHE A 489 3.66 32.80 -10.63
C PHE A 489 3.95 33.39 -12.01
N GLU A 490 3.07 33.13 -12.97
CA GLU A 490 3.20 33.69 -14.31
C GLU A 490 3.21 35.23 -14.22
N PRO A 491 4.21 35.91 -14.81
CA PRO A 491 4.27 37.36 -14.78
C PRO A 491 3.14 37.98 -15.62
N HIS A 492 2.29 38.79 -14.97
CA HIS A 492 1.21 39.50 -15.61
C HIS A 492 1.50 41.00 -15.66
N PRO A 493 1.03 41.73 -16.69
CA PRO A 493 1.08 43.18 -16.68
C PRO A 493 0.13 43.74 -15.62
N VAL A 494 0.43 44.92 -15.10
CA VAL A 494 -0.53 45.68 -14.30
C VAL A 494 -1.51 46.33 -15.26
N ILE A 495 -2.79 46.06 -15.06
CA ILE A 495 -3.88 46.62 -15.87
C ILE A 495 -4.63 47.64 -15.01
N ILE A 496 -4.89 48.82 -15.57
CA ILE A 496 -5.63 49.90 -14.93
C ILE A 496 -7.03 49.93 -15.56
N GLY A 497 -8.06 49.88 -14.73
CA GLY A 497 -9.45 49.87 -15.15
C GLY A 497 -10.29 50.85 -14.34
N SER A 498 -11.56 50.95 -14.69
CA SER A 498 -12.60 51.65 -13.93
C SER A 498 -13.92 50.95 -14.23
N SER A 499 -14.81 50.91 -13.25
CA SER A 499 -16.21 50.50 -13.40
C SER A 499 -17.16 51.68 -13.58
N SER A 500 -16.64 52.90 -13.46
CA SER A 500 -17.42 54.12 -13.57
C SER A 500 -17.33 54.72 -14.98
N TYR A 501 -18.33 55.53 -15.32
CA TYR A 501 -18.35 56.32 -16.57
C TYR A 501 -17.61 57.65 -16.44
N ASP A 502 -17.12 57.96 -15.24
CA ASP A 502 -16.47 59.23 -14.93
C ASP A 502 -14.98 59.21 -15.24
N LYS A 503 -14.43 60.42 -15.39
CA LYS A 503 -13.03 60.61 -15.78
C LYS A 503 -12.07 60.32 -14.62
N VAL A 504 -11.10 59.45 -14.88
CA VAL A 504 -9.93 59.22 -14.00
C VAL A 504 -8.74 59.95 -14.59
N ILE A 505 -8.08 60.79 -13.79
CA ILE A 505 -6.85 61.48 -14.19
C ILE A 505 -5.67 60.77 -13.53
N ILE A 506 -4.72 60.30 -14.34
CA ILE A 506 -3.54 59.58 -13.88
C ILE A 506 -2.33 60.47 -14.11
N ARG A 507 -1.66 60.84 -13.03
CA ARG A 507 -0.46 61.68 -13.08
C ARG A 507 0.82 60.87 -13.19
N SER A 508 0.88 59.74 -12.50
CA SER A 508 2.04 58.85 -12.58
C SER A 508 1.68 57.43 -12.17
N VAL A 509 2.33 56.48 -12.82
CA VAL A 509 2.27 55.05 -12.46
C VAL A 509 3.69 54.54 -12.34
N ARG A 510 4.00 53.97 -11.19
CA ARG A 510 5.25 53.26 -10.95
C ARG A 510 4.94 51.83 -10.61
N VAL A 511 5.55 50.93 -11.37
CA VAL A 511 5.49 49.49 -11.07
C VAL A 511 6.86 49.03 -10.64
N SER A 512 6.92 48.28 -9.55
CA SER A 512 8.15 47.89 -8.89
C SER A 512 8.19 46.38 -8.66
N LYS A 513 9.28 45.75 -9.08
CA LYS A 513 9.61 44.38 -8.68
C LYS A 513 10.10 44.41 -7.25
N VAL A 514 9.48 43.62 -6.38
CA VAL A 514 9.89 43.48 -4.98
C VAL A 514 10.88 42.33 -4.88
N LYS A 515 11.88 42.47 -4.01
CA LYS A 515 12.88 41.44 -3.78
C LYS A 515 12.22 40.22 -3.13
N GLN A 516 12.39 39.07 -3.77
CA GLN A 516 11.91 37.78 -3.29
C GLN A 516 13.00 37.09 -2.44
N LYS A 517 12.66 36.61 -1.24
CA LYS A 517 13.53 35.72 -0.46
C LYS A 517 13.21 34.29 -0.85
N LYS A 518 14.24 33.49 -1.10
CA LYS A 518 14.08 32.05 -1.34
C LYS A 518 13.56 31.39 -0.06
N LYS A 519 12.34 30.87 -0.06
CA LYS A 519 11.86 29.96 0.99
C LYS A 519 12.50 28.59 0.78
N ASN A 520 13.34 28.14 1.72
CA ASN A 520 13.88 26.78 1.69
C ASN A 520 12.79 25.81 2.16
N ILE A 521 12.48 24.78 1.36
CA ILE A 521 11.39 23.80 1.61
C ILE A 521 11.79 22.75 2.65
N ILE A 522 13.08 22.64 2.93
CA ILE A 522 13.64 21.61 3.81
C ILE A 522 13.86 22.25 5.17
N LYS A 523 13.02 21.92 6.16
CA LYS A 523 13.47 21.89 7.55
C LYS A 523 14.39 20.68 7.68
N GLU A 524 15.53 20.86 8.34
CA GLU A 524 16.45 19.76 8.62
C GLU A 524 15.68 18.57 9.25
N GLY A 525 15.55 17.44 8.53
CA GLY A 525 15.10 16.16 9.08
C GLY A 525 13.89 15.44 8.45
N GLU A 526 13.05 16.06 7.61
CA GLU A 526 11.76 15.47 7.17
C GLU A 526 11.74 14.92 5.74
N LEU A 527 12.23 13.70 5.50
CA LEU A 527 11.93 13.00 4.24
C LEU A 527 11.90 11.48 4.42
N ILE A 528 10.87 10.98 5.12
CA ILE A 528 10.41 9.58 5.12
C ILE A 528 8.90 9.59 5.46
N MET A 529 7.97 8.99 4.69
CA MET A 529 6.61 8.58 5.13
C MET A 529 5.81 7.74 4.08
N ALA A 530 5.10 6.71 4.57
CA ALA A 530 4.07 5.86 3.92
C ALA A 530 2.72 5.97 4.68
N ALA A 531 1.55 5.77 4.06
CA ALA A 531 0.20 5.99 4.64
C ALA A 531 -0.51 4.70 5.14
N ARG A 532 -1.40 4.78 6.15
CA ARG A 532 -2.20 3.66 6.72
C ARG A 532 -3.70 3.98 6.80
N GLN A 533 -4.59 2.98 6.62
CA GLN A 533 -6.07 3.07 6.74
C GLN A 533 -6.56 3.00 8.20
N SER A 534 -7.74 3.58 8.49
CA SER A 534 -8.29 3.70 9.87
C SER A 534 -9.32 2.64 10.26
N ASN A 535 -10.12 2.14 9.32
CA ASN A 535 -11.14 1.12 9.54
C ASN A 535 -11.22 0.23 8.30
N ASN A 536 -11.49 -1.06 8.46
CA ASN A 536 -11.77 -1.95 7.33
C ASN A 536 -12.55 -3.21 7.77
N THR A 537 -13.30 -3.83 6.86
CA THR A 537 -14.04 -5.08 7.10
C THR A 537 -14.12 -5.87 5.81
N LEU A 538 -14.01 -7.19 5.90
CA LEU A 538 -14.14 -8.08 4.75
C LEU A 538 -15.56 -7.99 4.15
N PRO A 539 -15.69 -7.93 2.82
CA PRO A 539 -16.98 -7.67 2.17
C PRO A 539 -17.96 -8.86 2.22
N ASN A 540 -17.46 -10.09 2.33
CA ASN A 540 -18.27 -11.32 2.22
C ASN A 540 -18.47 -12.00 3.57
N ILE A 541 -19.36 -11.44 4.39
CA ILE A 541 -19.69 -11.97 5.73
C ILE A 541 -20.84 -12.98 5.61
N TYR A 542 -20.62 -14.22 6.07
CA TYR A 542 -21.65 -15.27 6.14
C TYR A 542 -21.34 -16.28 7.25
N ASN A 543 -22.33 -17.09 7.60
CA ASN A 543 -22.26 -18.11 8.65
C ASN A 543 -21.10 -19.10 8.40
N LEU A 544 -20.26 -19.32 9.41
CA LEU A 544 -19.16 -20.29 9.33
C LEU A 544 -19.70 -21.72 9.33
N VAL A 545 -20.77 -21.96 10.07
CA VAL A 545 -21.47 -23.24 10.14
C VAL A 545 -22.99 -23.08 10.11
N THR A 546 -23.67 -24.09 9.57
CA THR A 546 -25.13 -24.23 9.63
C THR A 546 -25.49 -25.47 10.46
N TRP A 547 -25.81 -25.27 11.74
CA TRP A 547 -26.06 -26.34 12.71
C TRP A 547 -27.06 -27.41 12.22
N HIS A 548 -28.16 -26.97 11.59
CA HIS A 548 -29.22 -27.86 11.10
C HIS A 548 -28.81 -28.72 9.89
N TYR A 549 -27.67 -28.44 9.25
CA TYR A 549 -27.14 -29.22 8.13
C TYR A 549 -26.08 -30.24 8.57
N GLY A 550 -25.88 -30.40 9.89
CA GLY A 550 -24.82 -31.25 10.43
C GLY A 550 -23.44 -30.59 10.34
N GLN A 551 -23.38 -29.26 10.21
CA GLN A 551 -22.13 -28.52 10.31
C GLN A 551 -21.92 -28.11 11.76
N ASN A 552 -21.26 -28.95 12.55
CA ASN A 552 -21.11 -28.74 14.00
C ASN A 552 -19.67 -28.38 14.43
N TYR A 553 -18.73 -28.33 13.50
CA TYR A 553 -17.30 -28.20 13.79
C TYR A 553 -16.76 -26.86 13.28
N VAL A 554 -16.72 -25.86 14.16
CA VAL A 554 -16.47 -24.46 13.78
C VAL A 554 -15.11 -24.26 13.11
N LEU A 555 -14.06 -24.99 13.50
CA LEU A 555 -12.77 -24.91 12.80
C LEU A 555 -12.88 -25.25 11.31
N ASN A 556 -13.68 -26.25 10.95
CA ASN A 556 -13.88 -26.63 9.54
C ASN A 556 -14.57 -25.49 8.76
N GLY A 557 -15.51 -24.80 9.41
CA GLY A 557 -16.14 -23.58 8.88
C GLY A 557 -15.15 -22.41 8.74
N CYS A 558 -14.33 -22.16 9.76
CA CYS A 558 -13.27 -21.14 9.72
C CYS A 558 -12.28 -21.39 8.58
N MET A 559 -11.83 -22.64 8.41
CA MET A 559 -10.92 -23.04 7.33
C MET A 559 -11.58 -22.87 5.96
N ALA A 560 -12.83 -23.28 5.80
CA ALA A 560 -13.59 -23.10 4.56
C ALA A 560 -13.77 -21.62 4.21
N TYR A 561 -14.10 -20.78 5.20
CA TYR A 561 -14.23 -19.34 5.02
C TYR A 561 -12.90 -18.70 4.60
N LEU A 562 -11.81 -19.07 5.29
CA LEU A 562 -10.46 -18.62 4.95
C LEU A 562 -10.08 -19.00 3.51
N MET A 563 -10.30 -20.26 3.12
CA MET A 563 -9.99 -20.74 1.77
C MET A 563 -10.86 -20.07 0.71
N ALA A 564 -12.12 -19.80 1.00
CA ALA A 564 -12.99 -19.03 0.12
C ALA A 564 -12.47 -17.60 -0.10
N CYS A 565 -11.97 -16.93 0.94
CA CYS A 565 -11.32 -15.62 0.81
C CYS A 565 -10.03 -15.67 -0.02
N LEU A 566 -9.35 -16.81 -0.06
CA LEU A 566 -8.17 -17.05 -0.91
C LEU A 566 -8.54 -17.48 -2.35
N GLY A 567 -9.83 -17.61 -2.67
CA GLY A 567 -10.33 -18.02 -3.98
C GLY A 567 -10.39 -19.53 -4.21
N GLU A 568 -10.15 -20.34 -3.18
CA GLU A 568 -10.14 -21.80 -3.26
C GLU A 568 -11.53 -22.39 -3.03
N LYS A 569 -12.25 -22.68 -4.12
CA LYS A 569 -13.67 -23.10 -4.06
C LYS A 569 -13.88 -24.56 -3.66
N ASP A 570 -12.87 -25.40 -3.83
CA ASP A 570 -12.95 -26.85 -3.57
C ASP A 570 -12.76 -27.19 -2.08
N TYR A 571 -12.25 -26.26 -1.27
CA TYR A 571 -11.99 -26.41 0.16
C TYR A 571 -13.16 -25.90 1.00
N ASP A 572 -14.30 -26.60 0.93
CA ASP A 572 -15.48 -26.27 1.74
C ASP A 572 -15.47 -26.95 3.12
N TYR A 573 -16.56 -26.75 3.87
CA TYR A 573 -16.73 -27.34 5.20
C TYR A 573 -16.57 -28.87 5.17
N TRP A 574 -17.14 -29.55 4.17
CA TRP A 574 -17.17 -31.00 4.11
C TRP A 574 -15.81 -31.57 3.74
N PHE A 575 -15.06 -30.89 2.86
CA PHE A 575 -13.65 -31.17 2.64
C PHE A 575 -12.86 -31.15 3.95
N PHE A 576 -12.95 -30.04 4.71
CA PHE A 576 -12.22 -29.91 5.96
C PHE A 576 -12.66 -30.92 7.01
N SER A 577 -13.95 -31.25 7.08
CA SER A 577 -14.47 -32.22 8.05
C SER A 577 -13.86 -33.62 7.93
N GLY A 578 -13.47 -34.03 6.72
CA GLY A 578 -12.73 -35.28 6.50
C GLY A 578 -11.23 -35.13 6.69
N VAL A 579 -10.64 -34.00 6.25
CA VAL A 579 -9.20 -33.71 6.40
C VAL A 579 -8.79 -33.57 7.87
N THR A 580 -9.59 -32.87 8.68
CA THR A 580 -9.37 -32.75 10.12
C THR A 580 -9.63 -34.06 10.86
N GLY A 581 -10.39 -34.96 10.23
CA GLY A 581 -10.79 -36.25 10.79
C GLY A 581 -12.00 -36.14 11.73
N ASP A 582 -12.59 -34.95 11.86
CA ASP A 582 -13.73 -34.72 12.74
C ASP A 582 -14.91 -35.62 12.39
N ASN A 583 -15.29 -35.70 11.12
CA ASN A 583 -16.40 -36.57 10.67
C ASN A 583 -16.08 -38.07 10.72
N LEU A 584 -14.83 -38.43 10.98
CA LEU A 584 -14.34 -39.81 10.94
C LEU A 584 -14.05 -40.36 12.34
N THR A 585 -14.07 -39.50 13.37
CA THR A 585 -13.55 -39.84 14.69
C THR A 585 -14.50 -39.41 15.80
N GLN A 586 -15.06 -40.38 16.51
CA GLN A 586 -15.79 -40.09 17.75
C GLN A 586 -14.82 -39.65 18.85
N VAL A 587 -15.27 -38.74 19.72
CA VAL A 587 -14.54 -38.34 20.93
C VAL A 587 -15.41 -38.62 22.16
N TYR A 588 -14.79 -39.06 23.25
CA TYR A 588 -15.45 -39.21 24.54
C TYR A 588 -14.57 -38.72 25.70
N GLY A 589 -15.11 -37.88 26.58
CA GLY A 589 -14.40 -37.26 27.70
C GLY A 589 -14.72 -37.84 29.07
N PHE A 590 -13.70 -38.04 29.90
CA PHE A 590 -13.84 -38.58 31.26
C PHE A 590 -14.18 -37.54 32.32
N LYS A 591 -13.84 -36.26 32.09
CA LYS A 591 -14.07 -35.15 33.04
C LYS A 591 -15.25 -34.28 32.61
N TYR A 592 -16.13 -33.95 33.56
CA TYR A 592 -17.28 -33.08 33.32
C TYR A 592 -16.90 -31.63 32.95
N ALA A 593 -15.73 -31.16 33.37
CA ALA A 593 -15.29 -29.77 33.17
C ALA A 593 -14.75 -29.48 31.75
N ASP A 594 -14.33 -30.51 31.01
CA ASP A 594 -13.70 -30.35 29.70
C ASP A 594 -14.68 -30.81 28.61
N MET A 595 -15.41 -29.87 27.99
CA MET A 595 -16.39 -30.19 26.94
C MET A 595 -15.68 -30.54 25.62
N HIS A 596 -15.29 -31.80 25.48
CA HIS A 596 -14.64 -32.38 24.29
C HIS A 596 -15.67 -32.67 23.20
N THR A 597 -15.94 -31.68 22.34
CA THR A 597 -17.02 -31.74 21.34
C THR A 597 -16.64 -32.45 20.05
N CYS A 598 -15.37 -32.37 19.62
CA CYS A 598 -14.88 -32.93 18.36
C CYS A 598 -13.35 -33.13 18.40
N LEU A 599 -12.81 -33.83 17.40
CA LEU A 599 -11.40 -34.18 17.32
C LEU A 599 -10.53 -32.91 17.20
N SER A 600 -10.91 -31.99 16.31
CA SER A 600 -10.21 -30.73 16.07
C SER A 600 -10.17 -29.83 17.30
N LYS A 601 -11.21 -29.86 18.16
CA LYS A 601 -11.21 -29.16 19.44
C LYS A 601 -10.18 -29.73 20.42
N VAL A 602 -10.05 -31.05 20.46
CA VAL A 602 -9.10 -31.74 21.36
C VAL A 602 -7.65 -31.56 20.89
N LEU A 603 -7.42 -31.69 19.58
CA LEU A 603 -6.08 -31.63 19.00
C LEU A 603 -5.62 -30.21 18.68
N PHE A 604 -6.45 -29.20 18.92
CA PHE A 604 -6.18 -27.81 18.55
C PHE A 604 -4.85 -27.31 19.12
N SER A 605 -3.83 -27.33 18.28
CA SER A 605 -2.44 -27.02 18.59
C SER A 605 -1.74 -26.59 17.32
N GLU A 606 -0.63 -25.86 17.45
CA GLU A 606 0.16 -25.42 16.30
C GLU A 606 0.53 -26.58 15.34
N PRO A 607 1.04 -27.74 15.81
CA PRO A 607 1.35 -28.86 14.90
C PRO A 607 0.12 -29.43 14.17
N TYR A 608 -1.04 -29.44 14.83
CA TYR A 608 -2.28 -29.93 14.23
C TYR A 608 -2.79 -28.97 13.16
N ILE A 609 -2.79 -27.66 13.44
CA ILE A 609 -3.16 -26.62 12.47
C ILE A 609 -2.19 -26.63 11.29
N GLN A 610 -0.88 -26.70 11.54
CA GLN A 610 0.14 -26.82 10.50
C GLN A 610 -0.15 -27.99 9.55
N LYS A 611 -0.51 -29.17 10.08
CA LYS A 611 -0.86 -30.33 9.27
C LYS A 611 -2.05 -30.09 8.34
N ILE A 612 -3.07 -29.33 8.78
CA ILE A 612 -4.24 -29.01 7.94
C ILE A 612 -3.83 -28.06 6.80
N PHE A 613 -3.06 -27.01 7.11
CA PHE A 613 -2.56 -26.06 6.10
C PHE A 613 -1.61 -26.73 5.10
N ASP A 614 -0.69 -27.59 5.58
CA ASP A 614 0.20 -28.38 4.71
C ASP A 614 -0.60 -29.32 3.80
N THR A 615 -1.71 -29.88 4.28
CA THR A 615 -2.59 -30.73 3.44
C THR A 615 -3.23 -29.94 2.29
N CYS A 616 -3.41 -28.62 2.45
CA CYS A 616 -3.92 -27.73 1.41
C CYS A 616 -2.78 -27.06 0.60
N GLY A 617 -1.51 -27.33 0.94
CA GLY A 617 -0.35 -26.71 0.31
C GLY A 617 -0.08 -25.27 0.74
N TYR A 618 -0.56 -24.82 1.92
CA TYR A 618 -0.38 -23.47 2.43
C TYR A 618 0.59 -23.40 3.60
N GLU A 619 1.33 -22.29 3.70
CA GLU A 619 1.99 -21.91 4.96
C GLU A 619 0.98 -21.38 5.97
N GLN A 620 1.32 -21.47 7.26
CA GLN A 620 0.62 -20.76 8.31
C GLN A 620 1.62 -20.22 9.34
N THR A 621 1.22 -19.17 10.05
CA THR A 621 1.94 -18.66 11.22
C THR A 621 0.99 -18.69 12.41
N TYR A 622 1.33 -19.50 13.42
CA TYR A 622 0.58 -19.62 14.65
C TYR A 622 1.17 -18.68 15.69
N VAL A 623 0.39 -17.73 16.18
CA VAL A 623 0.80 -16.73 17.17
C VAL A 623 0.04 -17.00 18.47
N THR A 624 0.75 -17.45 19.49
CA THR A 624 0.15 -17.72 20.81
C THR A 624 -0.29 -16.44 21.51
N GLU A 625 -1.26 -16.53 22.42
CA GLU A 625 -1.69 -15.43 23.31
C GLU A 625 -0.50 -14.68 23.93
N LYS A 626 0.52 -15.44 24.38
CA LYS A 626 1.72 -14.88 25.00
C LYS A 626 2.57 -14.08 24.01
N GLN A 627 2.78 -14.60 22.80
CA GLN A 627 3.54 -13.91 21.75
C GLN A 627 2.80 -12.69 21.22
N LEU A 628 1.48 -12.84 21.03
CA LEU A 628 0.59 -11.79 20.56
C LEU A 628 0.65 -10.59 21.51
N ASN A 629 0.46 -10.82 22.82
CA ASN A 629 0.49 -9.72 23.79
C ASN A 629 1.90 -9.14 24.02
N ALA A 630 2.97 -9.91 23.78
CA ALA A 630 4.35 -9.40 23.87
C ALA A 630 4.69 -8.36 22.78
N ASN A 631 4.11 -8.48 21.59
CA ASN A 631 4.29 -7.55 20.46
C ASN A 631 2.93 -7.10 19.88
N LYS A 632 2.01 -6.72 20.78
CA LYS A 632 0.60 -6.44 20.48
C LYS A 632 0.40 -5.47 19.31
N GLU A 633 1.15 -4.37 19.30
CA GLU A 633 1.01 -3.35 18.25
C GLU A 633 1.46 -3.86 16.88
N MET A 634 2.56 -4.64 16.81
CA MET A 634 3.04 -5.26 15.57
C MET A 634 2.01 -6.27 15.02
N PHE A 635 1.43 -7.11 15.89
CA PHE A 635 0.44 -8.09 15.45
C PHE A 635 -0.90 -7.47 15.09
N LEU A 636 -1.33 -6.39 15.76
CA LEU A 636 -2.48 -5.60 15.33
C LEU A 636 -2.24 -4.97 13.95
N GLN A 637 -1.05 -4.40 13.71
CA GLN A 637 -0.69 -3.87 12.40
C GLN A 637 -0.64 -4.96 11.32
N THR A 638 -0.15 -6.15 11.66
CA THR A 638 -0.14 -7.31 10.77
C THR A 638 -1.57 -7.77 10.48
N ALA A 639 -2.43 -7.83 11.50
CA ALA A 639 -3.83 -8.19 11.35
C ALA A 639 -4.60 -7.21 10.45
N MET A 640 -4.40 -5.90 10.66
CA MET A 640 -4.95 -4.88 9.78
C MET A 640 -4.47 -5.06 8.34
N ALA A 641 -3.17 -5.31 8.13
CA ALA A 641 -2.62 -5.53 6.79
C ALA A 641 -3.18 -6.80 6.09
N TYR A 642 -3.54 -7.84 6.84
CA TYR A 642 -4.20 -9.03 6.29
C TYR A 642 -5.65 -8.73 5.88
N ILE A 643 -6.39 -8.04 6.76
CA ILE A 643 -7.77 -7.61 6.50
C ILE A 643 -7.82 -6.64 5.31
N ASP A 644 -6.86 -5.71 5.21
CA ASP A 644 -6.71 -4.78 4.07
C ASP A 644 -6.46 -5.49 2.74
N LYS A 645 -5.90 -6.70 2.78
CA LYS A 645 -5.72 -7.58 1.62
C LYS A 645 -6.90 -8.52 1.37
N GLY A 646 -7.99 -8.41 2.13
CA GLY A 646 -9.15 -9.29 2.00
C GLY A 646 -9.01 -10.65 2.69
N ILE A 647 -8.01 -10.83 3.57
CA ILE A 647 -7.69 -12.12 4.18
C ILE A 647 -8.08 -12.13 5.67
N PRO A 648 -8.95 -13.06 6.11
CA PRO A 648 -9.32 -13.19 7.52
C PRO A 648 -8.22 -13.83 8.36
N ILE A 649 -8.34 -13.71 9.67
CA ILE A 649 -7.44 -14.37 10.64
C ILE A 649 -8.27 -15.36 11.44
N ILE A 650 -7.79 -16.60 11.60
CA ILE A 650 -8.46 -17.56 12.48
C ILE A 650 -7.96 -17.30 13.91
N ALA A 651 -8.88 -17.14 14.85
CA ALA A 651 -8.57 -16.94 16.26
C ALA A 651 -9.08 -18.12 17.09
N ARG A 652 -8.27 -18.60 18.04
CA ARG A 652 -8.61 -19.63 19.01
C ARG A 652 -8.76 -18.99 20.39
N ILE A 653 -9.90 -19.18 21.04
CA ILE A 653 -10.18 -18.58 22.35
C ILE A 653 -9.39 -19.32 23.44
N SER A 654 -8.63 -18.60 24.26
CA SER A 654 -7.79 -19.21 25.31
C SER A 654 -8.61 -19.82 26.45
N ASN A 655 -9.71 -19.16 26.83
CA ASN A 655 -10.57 -19.59 27.95
C ASN A 655 -11.61 -20.65 27.57
N GLU A 656 -11.77 -20.93 26.27
CA GLU A 656 -12.59 -22.03 25.75
C GLU A 656 -11.73 -22.89 24.80
N PRO A 657 -10.85 -23.74 25.35
CA PRO A 657 -9.83 -24.44 24.57
C PRO A 657 -10.45 -25.21 23.39
N GLY A 658 -10.00 -24.83 22.19
CA GLY A 658 -10.33 -25.49 20.92
C GLY A 658 -11.61 -24.98 20.24
N TYR A 659 -12.17 -23.87 20.71
CA TYR A 659 -13.18 -23.12 19.96
C TYR A 659 -12.51 -22.05 19.10
N ALA A 660 -12.80 -22.07 17.79
CA ALA A 660 -12.21 -21.16 16.81
C ALA A 660 -13.26 -20.19 16.25
N ARG A 661 -12.79 -19.03 15.82
CA ARG A 661 -13.60 -17.98 15.20
C ARG A 661 -12.77 -17.24 14.14
N ILE A 662 -13.41 -16.36 13.37
CA ILE A 662 -12.75 -15.57 12.32
C ILE A 662 -12.71 -14.10 12.72
N ILE A 663 -11.53 -13.46 12.66
CA ILE A 663 -11.42 -12.00 12.66
C ILE A 663 -11.52 -11.53 11.21
N CYS A 664 -12.53 -10.71 10.94
CA CYS A 664 -12.90 -10.26 9.60
C CYS A 664 -12.87 -8.73 9.44
N GLY A 665 -12.42 -7.98 10.44
CA GLY A 665 -12.39 -6.52 10.33
C GLY A 665 -11.76 -5.83 11.52
N TYR A 666 -11.57 -4.52 11.40
CA TYR A 666 -11.11 -3.64 12.46
C TYR A 666 -11.69 -2.23 12.33
N GLU A 667 -11.80 -1.54 13.47
CA GLU A 667 -12.13 -0.13 13.57
C GLU A 667 -11.10 0.59 14.44
N GLU A 668 -11.00 1.91 14.26
CA GLU A 668 -10.13 2.83 15.00
C GLU A 668 -8.66 2.42 15.04
N PHE A 669 -8.09 2.06 13.88
CA PHE A 669 -6.70 1.61 13.72
C PHE A 669 -6.37 0.37 14.57
N GLY A 670 -7.32 -0.56 14.65
CA GLY A 670 -7.14 -1.84 15.36
C GLY A 670 -7.46 -1.77 16.86
N LYS A 671 -8.07 -0.68 17.34
CA LYS A 671 -8.59 -0.62 18.72
C LYS A 671 -9.85 -1.46 18.93
N THR A 672 -10.59 -1.73 17.86
CA THR A 672 -11.73 -2.65 17.86
C THR A 672 -11.53 -3.65 16.74
N LEU A 673 -11.70 -4.95 17.03
CA LEU A 673 -11.68 -6.03 16.07
C LEU A 673 -13.10 -6.52 15.81
N LEU A 674 -13.38 -6.88 14.57
CA LEU A 674 -14.65 -7.45 14.14
C LEU A 674 -14.44 -8.95 13.90
N TYR A 675 -15.32 -9.80 14.43
CA TYR A 675 -15.20 -11.25 14.35
C TYR A 675 -16.53 -11.95 14.06
N LEU A 676 -16.44 -13.15 13.49
CA LEU A 676 -17.54 -14.07 13.22
C LEU A 676 -17.36 -15.36 13.99
N ASP A 677 -18.47 -15.86 14.53
CA ASP A 677 -18.51 -17.06 15.35
C ASP A 677 -19.70 -17.95 14.97
N GLY A 678 -19.47 -19.27 14.84
CA GLY A 678 -20.54 -20.24 14.63
C GLY A 678 -21.46 -19.90 13.45
N ASP A 679 -22.75 -19.69 13.74
CA ASP A 679 -23.79 -19.35 12.77
C ASP A 679 -24.15 -17.84 12.77
N ASP A 680 -23.23 -16.99 13.21
CA ASP A 680 -23.38 -15.54 13.15
C ASP A 680 -23.63 -15.03 11.73
N LYS A 681 -24.65 -14.17 11.59
CA LYS A 681 -25.02 -13.51 10.32
C LYS A 681 -24.34 -12.16 10.12
N GLU A 682 -23.79 -11.59 11.18
CA GLU A 682 -23.14 -10.28 11.20
C GLU A 682 -21.90 -10.32 12.08
N ALA A 683 -20.89 -9.50 11.77
CA ALA A 683 -19.67 -9.43 12.56
C ALA A 683 -19.91 -8.78 13.93
N LYS A 684 -19.51 -9.48 14.98
CA LYS A 684 -19.50 -8.97 16.35
C LYS A 684 -18.27 -8.13 16.61
N LYS A 685 -18.38 -7.17 17.52
CA LYS A 685 -17.29 -6.26 17.89
C LYS A 685 -16.61 -6.72 19.17
N GLN A 686 -15.29 -6.68 19.18
CA GLN A 686 -14.47 -6.83 20.39
C GLN A 686 -13.50 -5.68 20.49
N LYS A 687 -13.61 -4.91 21.58
CA LYS A 687 -12.60 -3.91 21.91
C LYS A 687 -11.29 -4.58 22.34
N VAL A 688 -10.19 -4.03 21.87
CA VAL A 688 -8.84 -4.44 22.26
C VAL A 688 -8.44 -3.62 23.50
N GLU A 689 -9.10 -3.91 24.62
CA GLU A 689 -8.78 -3.34 25.92
C GLU A 689 -8.03 -4.39 26.77
N GLY A 690 -6.78 -4.10 27.14
CA GLY A 690 -5.96 -5.07 27.89
C GLY A 690 -5.43 -6.20 27.02
N ASP A 691 -5.24 -7.39 27.60
CA ASP A 691 -4.68 -8.56 26.90
C ASP A 691 -5.71 -9.27 26.03
N ILE A 692 -5.31 -9.56 24.78
CA ILE A 692 -6.10 -10.37 23.86
C ILE A 692 -5.97 -11.82 24.32
N LYS A 693 -7.10 -12.47 24.66
CA LYS A 693 -7.17 -13.84 25.19
C LYS A 693 -7.38 -14.88 24.10
N GLU A 694 -6.51 -14.81 23.10
CA GLU A 694 -6.61 -15.63 21.90
C GLU A 694 -5.24 -15.96 21.33
N ASP A 695 -5.16 -17.11 20.65
CA ASP A 695 -4.11 -17.37 19.67
C ASP A 695 -4.62 -16.97 18.29
N TRP A 696 -3.76 -16.42 17.44
CA TRP A 696 -4.09 -16.02 16.07
C TRP A 696 -3.31 -16.83 15.05
N ILE A 697 -3.98 -17.23 13.98
CA ILE A 697 -3.43 -18.03 12.90
C ILE A 697 -3.53 -17.22 11.62
N PHE A 698 -2.38 -16.91 11.04
CA PHE A 698 -2.25 -16.18 9.79
C PHE A 698 -1.90 -17.15 8.67
N VAL A 699 -2.65 -17.11 7.56
CA VAL A 699 -2.28 -17.88 6.36
C VAL A 699 -1.06 -17.26 5.67
N GLY A 700 -0.09 -18.07 5.26
CA GLY A 700 1.06 -17.61 4.48
C GLY A 700 0.88 -17.89 2.99
N SER A 701 1.99 -17.89 2.25
CA SER A 701 1.98 -18.19 0.81
C SER A 701 1.58 -19.65 0.54
N LYS A 702 0.94 -19.90 -0.61
CA LYS A 702 0.74 -21.25 -1.14
C LYS A 702 2.10 -21.81 -1.57
N LYS A 703 2.56 -22.89 -0.94
CA LYS A 703 3.83 -23.59 -1.22
C LYS A 703 3.74 -24.44 -2.47
N GLU A 704 2.64 -25.19 -2.59
CA GLU A 704 2.45 -26.19 -3.63
C GLU A 704 0.96 -26.33 -3.95
N ASN A 705 0.65 -26.70 -5.19
CA ASN A 705 -0.71 -27.03 -5.58
C ASN A 705 -0.86 -28.55 -5.53
N ILE A 706 -1.45 -29.05 -4.45
CA ILE A 706 -1.64 -30.49 -4.24
C ILE A 706 -2.94 -30.90 -4.93
N GLU A 707 -2.87 -31.92 -5.78
CA GLU A 707 -4.07 -32.43 -6.45
C GLU A 707 -5.07 -32.96 -5.43
N LEU A 708 -6.35 -32.57 -5.58
CA LEU A 708 -7.43 -33.02 -4.70
C LEU A 708 -7.49 -34.54 -4.58
N ALA A 709 -7.24 -35.27 -5.67
CA ALA A 709 -7.17 -36.73 -5.66
C ALA A 709 -6.16 -37.26 -4.64
N GLN A 710 -4.97 -36.66 -4.57
CA GLN A 710 -3.93 -37.05 -3.61
C GLN A 710 -4.33 -36.71 -2.18
N ILE A 711 -4.96 -35.55 -1.96
CA ILE A 711 -5.45 -35.14 -0.64
C ILE A 711 -6.51 -36.11 -0.13
N TYR A 712 -7.55 -36.36 -0.93
CA TYR A 712 -8.62 -37.30 -0.58
C TYR A 712 -8.05 -38.70 -0.35
N ARG A 713 -7.16 -39.20 -1.22
CA ARG A 713 -6.52 -40.51 -1.04
C ARG A 713 -5.78 -40.60 0.29
N LYS A 714 -4.96 -39.60 0.62
CA LYS A 714 -4.21 -39.56 1.89
C LYS A 714 -5.13 -39.51 3.10
N ALA A 715 -6.19 -38.71 3.04
CA ALA A 715 -7.18 -38.60 4.12
C ALA A 715 -7.93 -39.92 4.33
N ILE A 716 -8.39 -40.58 3.26
CA ILE A 716 -9.04 -41.90 3.32
C ILE A 716 -8.10 -42.97 3.88
N MET A 717 -6.86 -43.04 3.36
CA MET A 717 -5.87 -44.00 3.87
C MET A 717 -5.45 -43.72 5.32
N GLY A 718 -5.72 -42.52 5.83
CA GLY A 718 -5.51 -42.13 7.23
C GLY A 718 -6.61 -42.57 8.20
N ILE A 719 -7.78 -43.02 7.72
CA ILE A 719 -8.93 -43.41 8.55
C ILE A 719 -8.53 -44.42 9.65
N PRO A 720 -7.77 -45.50 9.39
CA PRO A 720 -7.40 -46.43 10.45
C PRO A 720 -6.72 -45.77 11.64
N ASN A 721 -5.79 -44.85 11.38
CA ASN A 721 -5.06 -44.13 12.43
C ASN A 721 -5.96 -43.22 13.26
N LEU A 722 -6.99 -42.63 12.64
CA LEU A 722 -7.99 -41.81 13.30
C LEU A 722 -8.88 -42.67 14.21
N ILE A 723 -9.32 -43.83 13.72
CA ILE A 723 -10.16 -44.78 14.49
C ILE A 723 -9.39 -45.39 15.67
N THR A 724 -8.11 -45.72 15.49
CA THR A 724 -7.28 -46.37 16.52
C THR A 724 -6.44 -45.37 17.32
N MET A 725 -6.78 -44.08 17.28
CA MET A 725 -5.97 -43.04 17.90
C MET A 725 -5.82 -43.30 19.42
N PRO A 726 -4.60 -43.19 19.99
CA PRO A 726 -4.37 -43.53 21.38
C PRO A 726 -5.13 -42.60 22.32
N LYS A 727 -5.55 -43.13 23.47
CA LYS A 727 -6.19 -42.35 24.54
C LYS A 727 -5.26 -41.24 25.05
N THR A 728 -5.84 -40.10 25.40
CA THR A 728 -5.14 -39.06 26.16
C THR A 728 -5.46 -39.17 27.65
N ASN A 729 -4.92 -38.26 28.46
CA ASN A 729 -5.21 -38.20 29.89
C ASN A 729 -6.69 -37.86 30.19
N ASN A 730 -7.42 -37.25 29.26
CA ASN A 730 -8.77 -36.73 29.50
C ASN A 730 -9.85 -37.28 28.55
N CYS A 731 -9.48 -37.91 27.43
CA CYS A 731 -10.45 -38.41 26.46
C CYS A 731 -9.96 -39.62 25.64
N THR A 732 -10.91 -40.33 25.05
CA THR A 732 -10.70 -41.44 24.10
C THR A 732 -11.35 -41.17 22.76
N PHE A 733 -10.91 -41.92 21.73
CA PHE A 733 -11.19 -41.65 20.33
C PHE A 733 -11.68 -42.87 19.57
N GLY A 734 -12.37 -42.63 18.45
CA GLY A 734 -12.81 -43.65 17.51
C GLY A 734 -13.64 -44.75 18.15
N ALA A 735 -13.35 -46.01 17.81
CA ALA A 735 -14.06 -47.17 18.37
C ALA A 735 -13.94 -47.24 19.90
N GLN A 736 -12.78 -46.88 20.44
CA GLN A 736 -12.55 -46.92 21.89
C GLN A 736 -13.39 -45.88 22.64
N ALA A 737 -13.64 -44.71 22.05
CA ALA A 737 -14.51 -43.69 22.63
C ALA A 737 -15.91 -44.24 22.90
N PHE A 738 -16.50 -44.96 21.94
CA PHE A 738 -17.81 -45.60 22.11
C PHE A 738 -17.79 -46.69 23.19
N ARG A 739 -16.72 -47.50 23.25
CA ARG A 739 -16.58 -48.56 24.27
C ARG A 739 -16.48 -47.99 25.68
N ASP A 740 -15.69 -46.94 25.85
CA ASP A 740 -15.52 -46.30 27.16
C ASP A 740 -16.78 -45.55 27.57
N TRP A 741 -17.46 -44.89 26.62
CA TRP A 741 -18.75 -44.27 26.89
C TRP A 741 -19.81 -45.28 27.33
N ALA A 742 -19.88 -46.43 26.65
CA ALA A 742 -20.75 -47.53 27.03
C ALA A 742 -20.40 -48.05 28.42
N MET A 743 -19.11 -48.22 28.71
CA MET A 743 -18.59 -48.73 29.98
C MET A 743 -18.94 -47.79 31.14
N ASP A 744 -18.73 -46.49 30.98
CA ASP A 744 -19.03 -45.48 31.99
C ASP A 744 -20.52 -45.40 32.33
N ILE A 745 -21.37 -45.37 31.30
CA ILE A 745 -22.83 -45.38 31.49
C ILE A 745 -23.25 -46.65 32.24
N GLU A 746 -22.78 -47.82 31.81
CA GLU A 746 -23.15 -49.09 32.40
C GLU A 746 -22.72 -49.22 33.87
N HIS A 747 -21.50 -48.77 34.19
CA HIS A 747 -20.93 -48.76 35.55
C HIS A 747 -21.48 -47.63 36.45
N GLY A 748 -22.45 -46.86 35.99
CA GLY A 748 -23.17 -45.92 36.84
C GLY A 748 -22.50 -44.57 37.02
N ARG A 749 -21.89 -44.03 35.97
CA ARG A 749 -21.36 -42.66 35.91
C ARG A 749 -22.34 -41.60 36.47
N PHE A 750 -23.64 -41.85 36.35
CA PHE A 750 -24.72 -40.94 36.77
C PHE A 750 -25.41 -41.31 38.10
N ASP A 751 -25.00 -42.39 38.78
CA ASP A 751 -25.71 -42.89 39.99
C ASP A 751 -25.71 -41.87 41.13
N GLY A 752 -24.59 -41.14 41.30
CA GLY A 752 -24.42 -40.11 42.33
C GLY A 752 -24.75 -38.68 41.89
N VAL A 753 -25.17 -38.46 40.64
CA VAL A 753 -25.42 -37.11 40.09
C VAL A 753 -26.81 -36.62 40.48
N THR A 754 -26.93 -35.40 41.02
CA THR A 754 -28.23 -34.77 41.33
C THR A 754 -28.85 -34.13 40.09
N GLU A 755 -30.15 -33.85 40.11
CA GLU A 755 -30.81 -33.15 38.99
C GLU A 755 -30.18 -31.77 38.73
N ASP A 756 -29.83 -31.03 39.79
CA ASP A 756 -29.18 -29.71 39.67
C ASP A 756 -27.76 -29.75 39.10
N ALA A 757 -27.07 -30.90 39.19
CA ALA A 757 -25.70 -31.05 38.70
C ALA A 757 -25.62 -31.62 37.27
N PHE A 758 -26.73 -32.19 36.79
CA PHE A 758 -26.81 -32.82 35.48
C PHE A 758 -27.07 -31.78 34.39
N ASP A 759 -26.17 -31.70 33.43
CA ASP A 759 -26.35 -30.93 32.21
C ASP A 759 -26.51 -31.91 31.05
N GLN A 760 -27.73 -32.00 30.51
CA GLN A 760 -28.07 -32.95 29.45
C GLN A 760 -27.18 -32.76 28.20
N TRP A 761 -26.80 -31.52 27.88
CA TRP A 761 -25.99 -31.22 26.71
C TRP A 761 -24.55 -31.67 26.92
N ARG A 762 -23.91 -31.11 27.95
CA ARG A 762 -22.51 -31.35 28.32
C ARG A 762 -22.24 -32.82 28.64
N ASP A 763 -23.17 -33.48 29.33
CA ASP A 763 -22.89 -34.79 29.93
C ASP A 763 -23.18 -35.97 28.99
N HIS A 764 -24.04 -35.79 27.98
CA HIS A 764 -24.44 -36.87 27.07
C HIS A 764 -24.68 -36.40 25.64
N THR A 765 -25.49 -35.35 25.44
CA THR A 765 -26.00 -35.00 24.11
C THR A 765 -24.92 -34.47 23.17
N VAL A 766 -23.85 -33.87 23.70
CA VAL A 766 -22.67 -33.47 22.90
C VAL A 766 -22.04 -34.65 22.15
N TYR A 767 -21.96 -35.83 22.78
CA TYR A 767 -21.41 -37.04 22.16
C TYR A 767 -22.38 -37.65 21.15
N VAL A 768 -23.69 -37.49 21.40
CA VAL A 768 -24.75 -37.81 20.44
C VAL A 768 -24.64 -36.94 19.19
N CYS A 769 -24.46 -35.64 19.37
CA CYS A 769 -24.26 -34.68 18.28
C CYS A 769 -23.02 -35.04 17.45
N ASN A 770 -21.92 -35.43 18.10
CA ASN A 770 -20.69 -35.83 17.42
C ASN A 770 -20.92 -37.04 16.50
N TYR A 771 -21.42 -38.18 17.00
CA TYR A 771 -21.61 -39.34 16.12
C TYR A 771 -22.67 -39.10 15.03
N ALA A 772 -23.72 -38.31 15.34
CA ALA A 772 -24.73 -37.94 14.36
C ALA A 772 -24.14 -37.10 13.23
N THR A 773 -23.17 -36.24 13.55
CA THR A 773 -22.41 -35.46 12.58
C THR A 773 -21.43 -36.32 11.79
N ASN A 774 -20.79 -37.30 12.43
CA ASN A 774 -19.88 -38.23 11.76
C ASN A 774 -20.61 -39.07 10.70
N CYS A 775 -21.88 -39.38 10.93
CA CYS A 775 -22.76 -40.01 9.94
C CYS A 775 -23.07 -39.11 8.72
N CYS A 776 -22.69 -37.83 8.73
CA CYS A 776 -22.78 -36.92 7.59
C CYS A 776 -21.50 -36.92 6.73
N CYS A 777 -20.57 -37.85 6.92
CA CYS A 777 -19.34 -37.97 6.12
C CYS A 777 -19.55 -38.34 4.64
N TYR A 778 -20.79 -38.67 4.22
CA TYR A 778 -21.10 -39.10 2.86
C TYR A 778 -20.63 -38.11 1.78
N GLU A 779 -20.73 -36.80 2.03
CA GLU A 779 -20.30 -35.77 1.09
C GLU A 779 -18.78 -35.84 0.84
N PHE A 780 -17.99 -36.02 1.91
CA PHE A 780 -16.55 -36.21 1.82
C PHE A 780 -16.18 -37.51 1.11
N LEU A 781 -16.84 -38.63 1.45
CA LEU A 781 -16.58 -39.93 0.84
C LEU A 781 -16.97 -39.97 -0.65
N ASN A 782 -18.07 -39.33 -1.03
CA ASN A 782 -18.53 -39.19 -2.42
C ASN A 782 -17.51 -38.42 -3.26
N ARG A 783 -16.94 -37.33 -2.72
CA ARG A 783 -15.88 -36.59 -3.41
C ARG A 783 -14.59 -37.39 -3.48
N ALA A 784 -14.25 -38.11 -2.40
CA ALA A 784 -13.07 -38.96 -2.39
C ALA A 784 -13.09 -40.03 -3.49
N ILE A 785 -14.22 -40.71 -3.69
CA ILE A 785 -14.38 -41.71 -4.75
C ILE A 785 -14.49 -41.07 -6.15
N ALA A 786 -15.10 -39.88 -6.27
CA ALA A 786 -15.15 -39.15 -7.54
C ALA A 786 -13.75 -38.76 -8.04
N HIS A 787 -12.87 -38.35 -7.12
CA HIS A 787 -11.48 -38.03 -7.44
C HIS A 787 -10.54 -39.25 -7.47
N ASN A 788 -10.91 -40.36 -6.81
CA ASN A 788 -10.14 -41.61 -6.80
C ASN A 788 -11.04 -42.82 -7.12
N PRO A 789 -11.42 -43.01 -8.40
CA PRO A 789 -12.32 -44.10 -8.81
C PRO A 789 -11.76 -45.52 -8.55
N ASP A 790 -10.44 -45.64 -8.37
CA ASP A 790 -9.75 -46.88 -8.02
C ASP A 790 -9.99 -47.33 -6.57
N MET A 791 -10.41 -46.43 -5.67
CA MET A 791 -10.67 -46.72 -4.26
C MET A 791 -12.11 -47.24 -4.07
N THR A 792 -12.48 -48.31 -4.77
CA THR A 792 -13.87 -48.82 -4.80
C THR A 792 -14.41 -49.25 -3.43
N PHE A 793 -13.52 -49.65 -2.52
CA PHE A 793 -13.83 -50.04 -1.14
C PHE A 793 -14.42 -48.89 -0.30
N ILE A 794 -14.31 -47.63 -0.76
CA ILE A 794 -14.98 -46.49 -0.13
C ILE A 794 -16.50 -46.73 -0.07
N LYS A 795 -17.08 -47.45 -1.04
CA LYS A 795 -18.51 -47.81 -1.03
C LYS A 795 -18.87 -48.70 0.15
N ASP A 796 -18.02 -49.66 0.48
CA ASP A 796 -18.23 -50.54 1.65
C ASP A 796 -18.19 -49.74 2.96
N ILE A 797 -17.33 -48.71 3.03
CA ILE A 797 -17.28 -47.77 4.15
C ILE A 797 -18.55 -46.91 4.21
N GLN A 798 -19.05 -46.43 3.06
CA GLN A 798 -20.29 -45.68 2.97
C GLN A 798 -21.49 -46.49 3.47
N ASP A 799 -21.59 -47.76 3.08
CA ASP A 799 -22.65 -48.67 3.54
C ASP A 799 -22.64 -48.83 5.07
N ILE A 800 -21.45 -48.86 5.68
CA ILE A 800 -21.33 -48.90 7.16
C ILE A 800 -21.86 -47.62 7.80
N TYR A 801 -21.48 -46.44 7.29
CA TYR A 801 -21.99 -45.17 7.83
C TYR A 801 -23.49 -44.98 7.58
N ASP A 802 -24.02 -45.46 6.45
CA ASP A 802 -25.46 -45.47 6.17
C ASP A 802 -26.21 -46.40 7.14
N ASN A 803 -25.64 -47.57 7.45
CA ASN A 803 -26.19 -48.45 8.48
C ASN A 803 -26.15 -47.81 9.88
N GLN A 804 -25.07 -47.12 10.25
CA GLN A 804 -25.02 -46.33 11.49
C GLN A 804 -26.17 -45.32 11.54
N LYS A 805 -26.33 -44.53 10.48
CA LYS A 805 -27.34 -43.45 10.36
C LYS A 805 -28.77 -43.96 10.37
N LEU A 806 -29.08 -45.00 9.60
CA LEU A 806 -30.45 -45.49 9.37
C LEU A 806 -30.90 -46.51 10.42
N VAL A 807 -29.97 -47.31 10.96
CA VAL A 807 -30.30 -48.45 11.83
C VAL A 807 -29.85 -48.22 13.26
N ILE A 808 -28.56 -47.90 13.48
CA ILE A 808 -28.01 -47.82 14.84
C ILE A 808 -28.53 -46.57 15.56
N MET A 809 -28.61 -45.42 14.89
CA MET A 809 -29.23 -44.21 15.46
C MET A 809 -30.71 -44.39 15.79
N GLU A 810 -31.47 -45.07 14.93
CA GLU A 810 -32.88 -45.42 15.15
C GLU A 810 -33.04 -46.32 16.40
N LYS A 811 -32.13 -47.29 16.58
CA LYS A 811 -32.06 -48.11 17.81
C LYS A 811 -31.75 -47.24 19.04
N MET A 812 -30.78 -46.33 18.95
CA MET A 812 -30.41 -45.42 20.05
C MET A 812 -31.60 -44.59 20.54
N LYS A 813 -32.38 -44.05 19.59
CA LYS A 813 -33.63 -43.34 19.86
C LYS A 813 -34.66 -44.23 20.55
N LYS A 814 -34.85 -45.47 20.10
CA LYS A 814 -35.79 -46.42 20.72
C LYS A 814 -35.43 -46.80 22.16
N VAL A 815 -34.14 -46.83 22.49
CA VAL A 815 -33.68 -47.11 23.87
C VAL A 815 -33.61 -45.85 24.75
N GLY A 816 -33.94 -44.67 24.20
CA GLY A 816 -33.99 -43.40 24.93
C GLY A 816 -32.62 -42.81 25.26
N GLY A 817 -31.58 -43.13 24.47
CA GLY A 817 -30.22 -42.62 24.62
C GLY A 817 -29.83 -41.54 23.60
N ASP A 818 -30.81 -40.95 22.90
CA ASP A 818 -30.60 -39.93 21.88
C ASP A 818 -30.58 -38.51 22.48
N PHE A 819 -30.88 -37.49 21.66
CA PHE A 819 -30.90 -36.08 22.07
C PHE A 819 -31.87 -35.76 23.21
N ASN A 820 -32.84 -36.64 23.52
CA ASN A 820 -33.85 -36.41 24.56
C ASN A 820 -33.61 -37.25 25.83
N VAL A 821 -32.37 -37.72 26.04
CA VAL A 821 -32.02 -38.51 27.22
C VAL A 821 -32.34 -37.76 28.53
N THR A 822 -32.76 -38.49 29.54
CA THR A 822 -33.06 -37.94 30.87
C THR A 822 -32.19 -38.60 31.95
N LEU A 823 -31.87 -37.86 33.01
CA LEU A 823 -31.12 -38.41 34.15
C LEU A 823 -31.75 -39.68 34.76
N PRO A 824 -33.09 -39.77 34.93
CA PRO A 824 -33.73 -41.02 35.35
C PRO A 824 -33.46 -42.22 34.43
N THR A 825 -33.36 -41.97 33.11
CA THR A 825 -33.04 -43.02 32.12
C THR A 825 -31.60 -43.50 32.27
N LEU A 826 -30.66 -42.59 32.55
CA LEU A 826 -29.25 -42.92 32.77
C LEU A 826 -28.98 -43.60 34.12
N LYS A 827 -29.84 -43.36 35.13
CA LYS A 827 -29.77 -44.05 36.45
C LYS A 827 -30.41 -45.44 36.45
N ASP A 828 -31.40 -45.67 35.60
CA ASP A 828 -32.06 -46.97 35.48
C ASP A 828 -31.08 -48.00 34.89
N ARG A 829 -30.74 -49.02 35.69
CA ARG A 829 -29.76 -50.06 35.32
C ARG A 829 -30.13 -50.82 34.05
N GLU A 830 -31.41 -51.12 33.83
CA GLU A 830 -31.86 -51.87 32.66
C GLU A 830 -31.88 -50.99 31.40
N LYS A 831 -32.28 -49.73 31.54
CA LYS A 831 -32.27 -48.78 30.41
C LYS A 831 -30.86 -48.40 29.98
N ARG A 832 -29.98 -48.04 30.93
CA ARG A 832 -28.61 -47.65 30.62
C ARG A 832 -27.77 -48.80 30.03
N LYS A 833 -28.06 -50.04 30.42
CA LYS A 833 -27.48 -51.24 29.80
C LYS A 833 -27.86 -51.37 28.32
N LYS A 834 -29.12 -51.09 27.95
CA LYS A 834 -29.56 -51.06 26.55
C LYS A 834 -28.87 -49.95 25.76
N ILE A 835 -28.70 -48.76 26.34
CA ILE A 835 -27.93 -47.66 25.74
C ILE A 835 -26.47 -48.10 25.49
N ALA A 836 -25.81 -48.67 26.50
CA ALA A 836 -24.44 -49.17 26.39
C ALA A 836 -24.29 -50.27 25.32
N MET A 837 -25.29 -51.14 25.14
CA MET A 837 -25.29 -52.13 24.05
C MET A 837 -25.29 -51.46 22.67
N VAL A 838 -26.14 -50.45 22.45
CA VAL A 838 -26.18 -49.73 21.16
C VAL A 838 -24.87 -48.98 20.91
N LEU A 839 -24.26 -48.39 21.94
CA LEU A 839 -22.93 -47.77 21.83
C LEU A 839 -21.85 -48.77 21.39
N ARG A 840 -21.92 -50.03 21.84
CA ARG A 840 -21.02 -51.08 21.38
C ARG A 840 -21.28 -51.49 19.93
N GLU A 841 -22.50 -51.36 19.42
CA GLU A 841 -22.77 -51.53 17.99
C GLU A 841 -22.08 -50.45 17.14
N PHE A 842 -22.07 -49.18 17.60
CA PHE A 842 -21.27 -48.14 16.96
C PHE A 842 -19.78 -48.48 16.99
N ALA A 843 -19.25 -48.94 18.13
CA ALA A 843 -17.85 -49.38 18.21
C ALA A 843 -17.53 -50.52 17.22
N ALA A 844 -18.42 -51.52 17.10
CA ALA A 844 -18.26 -52.63 16.18
C ALA A 844 -18.25 -52.17 14.71
N SER A 845 -19.10 -51.20 14.36
CA SER A 845 -19.11 -50.66 13.00
C SER A 845 -17.79 -49.95 12.63
N TYR A 846 -17.09 -49.36 13.61
CA TYR A 846 -15.74 -48.82 13.39
C TYR A 846 -14.70 -49.94 13.25
N ASP A 847 -14.87 -51.08 13.93
CA ASP A 847 -14.02 -52.26 13.73
C ASP A 847 -14.23 -52.87 12.33
N ASP A 848 -15.45 -52.85 11.80
CA ASP A 848 -15.75 -53.27 10.43
C ASP A 848 -15.05 -52.38 9.40
N ILE A 849 -15.01 -51.06 9.62
CA ILE A 849 -14.22 -50.14 8.79
C ILE A 849 -12.74 -50.52 8.83
N LEU A 850 -12.17 -50.81 10.00
CA LEU A 850 -10.78 -51.27 10.12
C LEU A 850 -10.55 -52.61 9.39
N ALA A 851 -11.51 -53.52 9.42
CA ALA A 851 -11.43 -54.80 8.74
C ALA A 851 -11.33 -54.64 7.21
N ILE A 852 -12.05 -53.67 6.63
CA ILE A 852 -11.93 -53.32 5.20
C ILE A 852 -10.49 -52.90 4.86
N PHE A 853 -9.89 -52.00 5.65
CA PHE A 853 -8.51 -51.57 5.42
C PHE A 853 -7.47 -52.68 5.60
N ASN A 854 -7.72 -53.63 6.51
CA ASN A 854 -6.83 -54.78 6.68
C ASN A 854 -6.84 -55.71 5.44
N GLN A 855 -7.97 -55.84 4.76
CA GLN A 855 -8.10 -56.64 3.54
C GLN A 855 -7.44 -56.00 2.31
N ILE A 856 -7.22 -54.68 2.34
CA ILE A 856 -6.57 -53.93 1.24
C ILE A 856 -5.04 -53.94 1.39
N ASN A 857 -4.55 -54.01 2.63
CA ASN A 857 -3.11 -54.03 2.96
C ASN A 857 -2.51 -55.45 2.99
N THR A 858 -3.31 -56.48 2.72
CA THR A 858 -2.89 -57.89 2.54
C THR A 858 -2.95 -58.27 1.08
#